data_AF-A0A9R0HTX4-F1
#
_entry.id   AF-A0A9R0HTX4-F1
#
_cell.length_a   1.000
_cell.length_b   1.000
_cell.length_c   1.000
_cell.angle_alpha   90.00
_cell.angle_beta   90.00
_cell.angle_gamma   90.00
#
_symmetry.space_group_name_H-M   'P 1'
#
loop_
_entity.id
_entity.type
_entity.pdbx_description
1 polymer ?
#
loop_
_entity_poly.entity_id
_entity_poly.type
_entity_poly.pdbx_seq_one_letter_code
_entity_poly.pdbx_strand_id
1 'polypeptide(L)'
;MILGFFLIQKPQAKVPIKSNPIKKEVQKNKVSWQKDPSKLNQKIPCFCTCFPYFYISKQLNFPPLFEFRRFSKFFRIISNCIMGFEERVMEHDDVKQAKQSLAISLHAFSDLSCVSPVVFLFLLKESYIYGKSKATTKFRALQQQVNLALENAPQPGPAVFIVRCLYVLPVFESHADGFSHLIVSALRKFLKANTNSPDLLEAQDLAAQLFFDVVQGFVIHDERILLKLIEAVDLKLVNVDKALRSSDAKNLTCDKAETFMEKYIHQHIESQSYMTAVSLLEQFNIRHSGESLLFKMIENKDFRAAEKWASYMGKSMLCVLVQEYVKLNMLKAAYGIIKRNNFQEDFPDVYHKCKESSLKTLAEKGCWDVAEERAKNDRQLLEYLVYLAMEAGYSEKVDELCERYSLEGFVKAKEPEVHPLESRYLHLHELFIDDIVWVDEADSLQKATSYIEGCKVVGVDCEWKPNYVKGSKGNKVSIIQIASEKVAFIFDLIKLYDDVPEILNNCFIRILQSPRILKLGYNFQCDMHQLGHSYQKLDCFKRYEMLLDIQKVFNEPCGGLSGLVKKILGAGLNKTRRNSNWELRPLSQQQLEYAALDAVVLVHLFHHIGNQSQAVDVQEKNVKMEWKSHIASQIGDTKMSRKKDVGFERKSEVEAGQPESS
;
A
#
# COMPACT_ATOMS: atom_id res chain seq x y z
N MET A 1 27.72 29.10 38.89
CA MET A 1 27.94 30.51 38.47
C MET A 1 27.10 30.73 37.21
N ILE A 2 26.07 31.59 37.29
CA ILE A 2 25.42 32.33 36.18
C ILE A 2 24.62 31.43 35.19
N LEU A 3 23.28 31.25 35.22
CA LEU A 3 22.12 32.16 35.16
C LEU A 3 22.05 32.99 33.85
N GLY A 4 21.07 32.71 32.96
CA GLY A 4 20.92 33.51 31.72
C GLY A 4 19.80 33.14 30.74
N PHE A 5 18.55 33.40 31.13
CA PHE A 5 17.42 33.88 30.30
C PHE A 5 17.26 33.46 28.82
N PHE A 6 16.25 32.63 28.55
CA PHE A 6 15.51 32.63 27.29
C PHE A 6 14.46 33.75 27.32
N LEU A 7 14.65 34.80 26.51
CA LEU A 7 13.64 35.81 26.23
C LEU A 7 12.95 35.50 24.90
N ILE A 8 11.62 35.43 24.97
CA ILE A 8 10.67 35.33 23.86
C ILE A 8 10.72 36.63 23.05
N GLN A 9 11.03 36.55 21.74
CA GLN A 9 10.72 37.60 20.77
C GLN A 9 9.78 37.09 19.69
N LYS A 10 8.62 37.76 19.59
CA LYS A 10 7.63 37.61 18.51
C LYS A 10 8.22 38.04 17.16
N PRO A 11 7.81 37.47 16.02
CA PRO A 11 8.21 37.96 14.71
C PRO A 11 7.46 39.26 14.37
N GLN A 12 8.22 40.32 14.05
CA GLN A 12 7.71 41.56 13.49
C GLN A 12 7.57 41.51 11.96
N ALA A 13 6.60 42.30 11.51
CA ALA A 13 6.17 42.67 10.17
C ALA A 13 7.19 42.62 9.03
N LYS A 14 6.75 42.06 7.88
CA LYS A 14 7.35 42.26 6.56
C LYS A 14 6.90 43.61 5.98
N VAL A 15 7.85 44.44 5.57
CA VAL A 15 7.67 45.65 4.74
C VAL A 15 8.10 45.32 3.30
N PRO A 16 7.42 45.85 2.26
CA PRO A 16 7.43 45.28 0.91
C PRO A 16 8.51 45.87 0.00
N ILE A 17 9.02 45.06 -0.91
CA ILE A 17 9.89 45.50 -2.01
C ILE A 17 9.04 45.82 -3.24
N LYS A 18 9.27 47.02 -3.77
CA LYS A 18 8.59 47.70 -4.87
C LYS A 18 8.76 46.95 -6.20
N SER A 19 7.64 46.69 -6.88
CA SER A 19 7.60 46.42 -8.32
C SER A 19 7.28 47.72 -9.07
N ASN A 20 8.07 48.06 -10.09
CA ASN A 20 7.72 49.08 -11.08
C ASN A 20 7.34 48.43 -12.43
N PRO A 21 6.52 49.10 -13.26
CA PRO A 21 5.54 48.44 -14.14
C PRO A 21 5.85 48.62 -15.63
N ILE A 22 5.39 47.68 -16.46
CA ILE A 22 4.90 48.01 -17.81
C ILE A 22 3.59 47.23 -18.04
N LYS A 23 2.53 48.00 -18.26
CA LYS A 23 1.14 47.57 -18.50
C LYS A 23 0.86 47.34 -19.99
N LYS A 24 -0.27 46.66 -20.20
CA LYS A 24 -1.18 46.56 -21.36
C LYS A 24 -0.94 45.28 -22.17
N GLU A 25 -1.93 44.42 -22.47
CA GLU A 25 -3.38 44.62 -22.55
C GLU A 25 -4.03 43.22 -22.58
N VAL A 26 -4.90 42.88 -21.62
CA VAL A 26 -5.86 41.77 -21.77
C VAL A 26 -7.20 42.24 -21.22
N GLN A 27 -8.11 42.54 -22.14
CA GLN A 27 -9.47 42.94 -21.84
C GLN A 27 -10.28 41.71 -21.39
N LYS A 28 -10.99 41.93 -20.29
CA LYS A 28 -12.02 41.05 -19.72
C LYS A 28 -13.09 40.72 -20.76
N ASN A 29 -13.54 39.47 -20.77
CA ASN A 29 -14.96 39.14 -20.88
C ASN A 29 -15.28 37.88 -20.07
N LYS A 30 -15.94 38.10 -18.91
CA LYS A 30 -16.70 37.10 -18.18
C LYS A 30 -18.00 36.87 -18.95
N VAL A 31 -18.28 35.65 -19.36
CA VAL A 31 -19.64 35.23 -19.73
C VAL A 31 -20.05 34.06 -18.83
N SER A 32 -21.11 34.31 -18.07
CA SER A 32 -21.83 33.33 -17.26
C SER A 32 -22.62 32.37 -18.14
N TRP A 33 -22.49 31.06 -17.93
CA TRP A 33 -23.37 30.08 -18.55
C TRP A 33 -24.62 29.88 -17.68
N GLN A 34 -25.71 30.58 -18.02
CA GLN A 34 -27.06 30.14 -17.69
C GLN A 34 -27.46 29.03 -18.67
N LYS A 35 -28.02 27.94 -18.14
CA LYS A 35 -28.63 26.85 -18.91
C LYS A 35 -29.93 27.35 -19.54
N ASP A 36 -30.05 27.23 -20.87
CA ASP A 36 -31.33 27.31 -21.57
C ASP A 36 -31.44 26.13 -22.56
N PRO A 37 -32.29 25.13 -22.29
CA PRO A 37 -32.44 23.94 -23.12
C PRO A 37 -33.50 24.16 -24.21
N SER A 38 -33.20 24.94 -25.25
CA SER A 38 -34.16 25.13 -26.35
C SER A 38 -33.60 25.51 -27.73
N LYS A 39 -32.28 25.42 -27.97
CA LYS A 39 -31.71 25.65 -29.31
C LYS A 39 -30.58 24.67 -29.64
N LEU A 40 -30.95 23.44 -30.02
CA LEU A 40 -30.05 22.51 -30.69
C LEU A 40 -30.65 22.09 -32.03
N ASN A 41 -30.48 22.94 -33.04
CA ASN A 41 -30.61 22.54 -34.44
C ASN A 41 -30.01 23.64 -35.32
N GLN A 42 -28.78 23.42 -35.80
CA GLN A 42 -28.33 23.65 -37.18
C GLN A 42 -26.81 23.87 -37.27
N LYS A 43 -26.19 23.04 -38.14
CA LYS A 43 -24.95 23.26 -38.91
C LYS A 43 -23.63 23.40 -38.15
N ILE A 44 -22.86 22.30 -38.18
CA ILE A 44 -21.41 22.25 -37.96
C ILE A 44 -20.70 22.67 -39.28
N PRO A 45 -19.80 23.66 -39.29
CA PRO A 45 -18.84 23.81 -40.37
C PRO A 45 -17.61 22.94 -40.10
N CYS A 46 -17.41 21.92 -40.94
CA CYS A 46 -16.16 21.18 -41.06
C CYS A 46 -15.10 22.09 -41.67
N PHE A 47 -14.08 22.52 -40.92
CA PHE A 47 -12.74 22.92 -41.43
C PHE A 47 -11.90 23.38 -40.22
N CYS A 48 -11.20 22.46 -39.53
CA CYS A 48 -9.98 22.76 -38.74
C CYS A 48 -9.28 21.54 -38.09
N THR A 49 -9.84 20.32 -38.12
CA THR A 49 -9.25 19.16 -37.39
C THR A 49 -8.44 18.18 -38.25
N CYS A 50 -8.19 18.47 -39.53
CA CYS A 50 -7.56 17.51 -40.45
C CYS A 50 -6.02 17.63 -40.59
N PHE A 51 -5.38 18.60 -39.95
CA PHE A 51 -3.94 18.85 -40.14
C PHE A 51 -3.02 17.76 -39.54
N PRO A 52 -3.27 17.23 -38.31
CA PRO A 52 -2.44 16.16 -37.75
C PRO A 52 -2.58 14.85 -38.53
N TYR A 53 -3.80 14.54 -39.00
CA TYR A 53 -4.09 13.30 -39.72
C TYR A 53 -3.39 13.24 -41.08
N PHE A 54 -3.30 14.36 -41.80
CA PHE A 54 -2.64 14.41 -43.11
C PHE A 54 -1.12 14.20 -43.03
N TYR A 55 -0.48 14.64 -41.93
CA TYR A 55 0.94 14.43 -41.66
C TYR A 55 1.21 12.96 -41.28
N ILE A 56 0.41 12.41 -40.36
CA ILE A 56 0.48 11.01 -39.90
C ILE A 56 0.20 10.02 -41.07
N SER A 57 -0.75 10.34 -41.94
CA SER A 57 -1.08 9.51 -43.12
C SER A 57 0.04 9.44 -44.15
N LYS A 58 0.83 10.51 -44.31
CA LYS A 58 1.98 10.56 -45.24
C LYS A 58 3.19 9.80 -44.72
N GLN A 59 3.46 9.82 -43.41
CA GLN A 59 4.59 9.09 -42.83
C GLN A 59 4.34 7.58 -42.71
N LEU A 60 3.10 7.14 -42.51
CA LEU A 60 2.76 5.73 -42.23
C LEU A 60 2.23 4.94 -43.45
N ASN A 61 2.26 5.51 -44.66
CA ASN A 61 1.75 4.88 -45.90
C ASN A 61 0.32 4.32 -45.75
N PHE A 62 -0.58 5.04 -45.07
CA PHE A 62 -1.98 4.62 -44.99
C PHE A 62 -2.71 4.85 -46.33
N PRO A 63 -3.58 3.92 -46.80
CA PRO A 63 -4.40 4.16 -47.98
C PRO A 63 -5.43 5.28 -47.74
N PRO A 64 -5.78 6.08 -48.76
CA PRO A 64 -6.76 7.16 -48.62
C PRO A 64 -8.17 6.60 -48.30
N LEU A 65 -8.80 7.15 -47.25
CA LEU A 65 -10.17 6.80 -46.84
C LEU A 65 -11.19 7.17 -47.93
N PHE A 66 -11.57 6.21 -48.77
CA PHE A 66 -12.85 6.23 -49.49
C PHE A 66 -13.85 5.32 -48.76
N GLU A 67 -15.11 5.73 -48.73
CA GLU A 67 -16.30 5.08 -48.12
C GLU A 67 -16.68 5.47 -46.67
N PHE A 68 -16.95 6.75 -46.43
CA PHE A 68 -17.66 7.21 -45.22
C PHE A 68 -19.20 7.04 -45.27
N ARG A 69 -19.79 6.60 -46.40
CA ARG A 69 -21.27 6.59 -46.59
C ARG A 69 -21.98 5.26 -46.30
N ARG A 70 -21.28 4.13 -46.12
CA ARG A 70 -21.93 2.82 -45.84
C ARG A 70 -22.09 2.47 -44.36
N PHE A 71 -21.59 3.31 -43.44
CA PHE A 71 -21.50 2.97 -42.01
C PHE A 71 -22.84 3.01 -41.25
N SER A 72 -23.84 3.79 -41.67
CA SER A 72 -25.11 3.94 -40.92
C SER A 72 -25.89 2.63 -40.72
N LYS A 73 -25.84 1.70 -41.68
CA LYS A 73 -26.49 0.38 -41.56
C LYS A 73 -25.67 -0.61 -40.72
N PHE A 74 -24.35 -0.47 -40.68
CA PHE A 74 -23.45 -1.30 -39.87
C PHE A 74 -23.58 -0.98 -38.37
N PHE A 75 -23.79 0.31 -38.03
CA PHE A 75 -23.92 0.79 -36.65
C PHE A 75 -25.19 0.33 -35.92
N ARG A 76 -26.30 0.10 -36.64
CA ARG A 76 -27.55 -0.39 -36.04
C ARG A 76 -27.47 -1.88 -35.64
N ILE A 77 -26.53 -2.62 -36.23
CA ILE A 77 -26.31 -4.05 -35.97
C ILE A 77 -25.43 -4.26 -34.73
N ILE A 78 -24.39 -3.43 -34.55
CA ILE A 78 -23.49 -3.52 -33.37
C ILE A 78 -24.22 -3.14 -32.07
N SER A 79 -25.12 -2.15 -32.12
CA SER A 79 -25.94 -1.75 -30.95
C SER A 79 -26.82 -2.89 -30.41
N ASN A 80 -27.20 -3.86 -31.24
CA ASN A 80 -28.01 -5.00 -30.82
C ASN A 80 -27.16 -6.19 -30.32
N CYS A 81 -25.91 -6.34 -30.78
CA CYS A 81 -24.99 -7.38 -30.30
C CYS A 81 -24.51 -7.15 -28.85
N ILE A 82 -24.40 -5.90 -28.42
CA ILE A 82 -23.94 -5.54 -27.06
C ILE A 82 -25.00 -5.86 -25.98
N MET A 83 -26.27 -6.01 -26.37
CA MET A 83 -27.39 -6.29 -25.45
C MET A 83 -27.53 -7.77 -25.05
N GLY A 84 -26.82 -8.70 -25.69
CA GLY A 84 -26.87 -10.14 -25.38
C GLY A 84 -25.88 -10.60 -24.29
N PHE A 85 -25.21 -9.67 -23.60
CA PHE A 85 -24.13 -9.97 -22.65
C PHE A 85 -24.58 -10.31 -21.23
N GLU A 86 -25.87 -10.57 -21.00
CA GLU A 86 -26.43 -10.84 -19.67
C GLU A 86 -26.59 -12.33 -19.30
N GLU A 87 -26.39 -13.29 -20.21
CA GLU A 87 -26.52 -14.72 -19.85
C GLU A 87 -25.49 -15.59 -20.56
N ARG A 88 -24.55 -16.14 -19.78
CA ARG A 88 -24.05 -17.53 -19.90
C ARG A 88 -23.09 -17.88 -18.77
N VAL A 89 -23.65 -18.42 -17.70
CA VAL A 89 -23.12 -19.62 -17.03
C VAL A 89 -24.10 -20.75 -17.40
N MET A 90 -23.55 -21.92 -17.69
CA MET A 90 -24.13 -23.09 -18.36
C MET A 90 -25.59 -23.44 -18.07
N GLU A 91 -26.34 -23.81 -19.12
CA GLU A 91 -27.12 -25.07 -19.21
C GLU A 91 -27.59 -25.32 -20.67
N HIS A 92 -27.90 -26.59 -20.97
CA HIS A 92 -28.05 -27.19 -22.30
C HIS A 92 -29.45 -26.99 -22.93
N ASP A 93 -29.48 -27.15 -24.26
CA ASP A 93 -30.59 -27.46 -25.18
C ASP A 93 -31.48 -26.35 -25.81
N ASP A 94 -31.46 -26.39 -27.16
CA ASP A 94 -32.37 -25.89 -28.22
C ASP A 94 -32.98 -24.47 -28.11
N VAL A 95 -32.88 -23.58 -29.10
CA VAL A 95 -33.48 -23.69 -30.44
C VAL A 95 -32.78 -22.74 -31.44
N LYS A 96 -32.64 -23.21 -32.68
CA LYS A 96 -32.14 -22.53 -33.89
C LYS A 96 -32.84 -21.19 -34.19
N GLN A 97 -32.39 -20.07 -33.61
CA GLN A 97 -32.58 -18.74 -34.24
C GLN A 97 -31.62 -17.62 -33.77
N ALA A 98 -30.58 -17.94 -32.98
CA ALA A 98 -29.63 -16.96 -32.44
C ALA A 98 -28.21 -17.00 -33.07
N LYS A 99 -28.04 -17.68 -34.22
CA LYS A 99 -26.71 -17.94 -34.80
C LYS A 99 -26.10 -16.83 -35.67
N GLN A 100 -26.85 -15.77 -36.03
CA GLN A 100 -26.32 -14.72 -36.91
C GLN A 100 -25.80 -13.46 -36.18
N SER A 101 -26.17 -13.22 -34.92
CA SER A 101 -25.78 -12.00 -34.18
C SER A 101 -24.51 -12.16 -33.33
N LEU A 102 -24.17 -13.38 -32.87
CA LEU A 102 -22.95 -13.64 -32.09
C LEU A 102 -21.65 -13.62 -32.90
N ALA A 103 -21.73 -13.76 -34.23
CA ALA A 103 -20.54 -13.89 -35.07
C ALA A 103 -19.75 -12.56 -35.20
N ILE A 104 -20.42 -11.40 -35.11
CA ILE A 104 -19.81 -10.12 -35.49
C ILE A 104 -18.95 -9.50 -34.38
N SER A 105 -19.23 -9.76 -33.09
CA SER A 105 -18.44 -9.19 -31.97
C SER A 105 -17.17 -9.98 -31.66
N LEU A 106 -17.12 -11.28 -31.96
CA LEU A 106 -15.86 -12.03 -31.97
C LEU A 106 -15.02 -11.62 -33.19
N HIS A 107 -15.60 -11.61 -34.40
CA HIS A 107 -14.85 -11.32 -35.63
C HIS A 107 -14.04 -10.01 -35.61
N ALA A 108 -14.56 -8.94 -34.98
CA ALA A 108 -13.90 -7.63 -34.98
C ALA A 108 -12.62 -7.54 -34.11
N PHE A 109 -12.46 -8.43 -33.12
CA PHE A 109 -11.24 -8.53 -32.29
C PHE A 109 -10.45 -9.82 -32.56
N SER A 110 -11.07 -10.82 -33.21
CA SER A 110 -10.46 -12.10 -33.56
C SER A 110 -9.74 -12.09 -34.91
N ASP A 111 -10.01 -11.12 -35.79
CA ASP A 111 -9.32 -11.01 -37.08
C ASP A 111 -8.84 -9.58 -37.33
N LEU A 112 -7.59 -9.32 -36.96
CA LEU A 112 -6.93 -8.04 -37.20
C LEU A 112 -6.25 -7.94 -38.58
N SER A 113 -6.41 -8.93 -39.46
CA SER A 113 -5.79 -8.92 -40.80
C SER A 113 -6.26 -7.75 -41.67
N CYS A 114 -7.51 -7.30 -41.47
CA CYS A 114 -8.14 -6.22 -42.25
C CYS A 114 -8.52 -4.98 -41.40
N VAL A 115 -8.17 -4.95 -40.11
CA VAL A 115 -8.60 -3.88 -39.19
C VAL A 115 -7.49 -2.83 -39.07
N SER A 116 -7.80 -1.55 -39.30
CA SER A 116 -6.81 -0.47 -39.13
C SER A 116 -6.60 -0.11 -37.65
N PRO A 117 -5.42 0.42 -37.26
CA PRO A 117 -5.14 0.86 -35.90
C PRO A 117 -6.19 1.84 -35.34
N VAL A 118 -6.70 2.75 -36.18
CA VAL A 118 -7.76 3.71 -35.81
C VAL A 118 -9.04 2.98 -35.41
N VAL A 119 -9.48 2.01 -36.22
CA VAL A 119 -10.71 1.24 -35.99
C VAL A 119 -10.56 0.37 -34.74
N PHE A 120 -9.41 -0.26 -34.56
CA PHE A 120 -9.12 -1.06 -33.38
C PHE A 120 -9.18 -0.24 -32.08
N LEU A 121 -8.55 0.93 -32.05
CA LEU A 121 -8.61 1.83 -30.89
C LEU A 121 -10.03 2.35 -30.61
N PHE A 122 -10.78 2.65 -31.67
CA PHE A 122 -12.18 3.04 -31.55
C PHE A 122 -13.01 1.91 -30.90
N LEU A 123 -12.86 0.66 -31.37
CA LEU A 123 -13.56 -0.49 -30.81
C LEU A 123 -13.20 -0.74 -29.33
N LEU A 124 -11.92 -0.58 -28.96
CA LEU A 124 -11.47 -0.67 -27.56
C LEU A 124 -12.12 0.41 -26.69
N LYS A 125 -12.18 1.65 -27.19
CA LYS A 125 -12.81 2.77 -26.50
C LYS A 125 -14.31 2.52 -26.28
N GLU A 126 -15.04 2.11 -27.31
CA GLU A 126 -16.48 1.83 -27.20
C GLU A 126 -16.73 0.67 -26.22
N SER A 127 -15.93 -0.38 -26.29
CA SER A 127 -16.02 -1.53 -25.37
C SER A 127 -15.82 -1.13 -23.91
N TYR A 128 -14.94 -0.16 -23.63
CA TYR A 128 -14.75 0.39 -22.29
C TYR A 128 -15.95 1.21 -21.81
N ILE A 129 -16.51 2.06 -22.69
CA ILE A 129 -17.64 2.94 -22.37
C ILE A 129 -18.89 2.12 -22.04
N TYR A 130 -19.23 1.12 -22.85
CA TYR A 130 -20.48 0.36 -22.70
C TYR A 130 -20.44 -0.75 -21.65
N GLY A 131 -19.26 -1.13 -21.13
CA GLY A 131 -19.19 -2.15 -20.07
C GLY A 131 -19.95 -1.74 -18.80
N LYS A 132 -20.64 -2.67 -18.14
CA LYS A 132 -21.33 -2.41 -16.85
C LYS A 132 -20.47 -2.70 -15.59
N SER A 133 -19.28 -3.28 -15.77
CA SER A 133 -18.37 -3.69 -14.69
C SER A 133 -17.59 -2.53 -14.07
N LYS A 134 -17.00 -2.74 -12.88
CA LYS A 134 -16.03 -1.78 -12.30
C LYS A 134 -14.83 -1.56 -13.25
N ALA A 135 -14.27 -0.36 -13.26
CA ALA A 135 -13.22 0.06 -14.19
C ALA A 135 -12.01 -0.90 -14.25
N THR A 136 -11.56 -1.42 -13.10
CA THR A 136 -10.45 -2.38 -13.02
C THR A 136 -10.76 -3.72 -13.69
N THR A 137 -12.00 -4.20 -13.58
CA THR A 137 -12.45 -5.43 -14.26
C THR A 137 -12.55 -5.21 -15.77
N LYS A 138 -13.09 -4.07 -16.21
CA LYS A 138 -13.13 -3.70 -17.65
C LYS A 138 -11.73 -3.67 -18.25
N PHE A 139 -10.79 -3.01 -17.55
CA PHE A 139 -9.41 -2.88 -18.00
C PHE A 139 -8.73 -4.24 -18.17
N ARG A 140 -8.89 -5.17 -17.22
CA ARG A 140 -8.34 -6.53 -17.32
C ARG A 140 -8.94 -7.31 -18.49
N ALA A 141 -10.25 -7.21 -18.70
CA ALA A 141 -10.91 -7.88 -19.82
C ALA A 141 -10.41 -7.34 -21.16
N LEU A 142 -10.31 -6.01 -21.32
CA LEU A 142 -9.76 -5.39 -22.53
C LEU A 142 -8.30 -5.78 -22.75
N GLN A 143 -7.48 -5.83 -21.71
CA GLN A 143 -6.09 -6.26 -21.82
C GLN A 143 -5.97 -7.71 -22.31
N GLN A 144 -6.85 -8.61 -21.86
CA GLN A 144 -6.91 -9.98 -22.38
C GLN A 144 -7.31 -10.01 -23.86
N GLN A 145 -8.31 -9.22 -24.25
CA GLN A 145 -8.75 -9.13 -25.64
C GLN A 145 -7.66 -8.60 -26.58
N VAL A 146 -6.93 -7.56 -26.17
CA VAL A 146 -5.79 -7.07 -26.98
C VAL A 146 -4.72 -8.14 -27.14
N ASN A 147 -4.41 -8.90 -26.08
CA ASN A 147 -3.43 -9.99 -26.19
C ASN A 147 -3.88 -11.08 -27.17
N LEU A 148 -5.14 -11.52 -27.08
CA LEU A 148 -5.70 -12.52 -28.00
C LEU A 148 -5.73 -11.99 -29.44
N ALA A 149 -6.05 -10.71 -29.62
CA ALA A 149 -6.08 -10.09 -30.93
C ALA A 149 -4.69 -10.07 -31.59
N LEU A 150 -3.62 -9.85 -30.81
CA LEU A 150 -2.24 -9.88 -31.30
C LEU A 150 -1.76 -11.28 -31.69
N GLU A 151 -2.32 -12.34 -31.11
CA GLU A 151 -2.03 -13.73 -31.50
C GLU A 151 -2.58 -14.06 -32.91
N ASN A 152 -3.55 -13.29 -33.42
CA ASN A 152 -4.16 -13.49 -34.75
C ASN A 152 -3.40 -12.78 -35.89
N ALA A 153 -2.10 -12.51 -35.71
CA ALA A 153 -1.21 -11.95 -36.74
C ALA A 153 -1.76 -10.74 -37.53
N PRO A 154 -1.97 -9.58 -36.87
CA PRO A 154 -2.35 -8.33 -37.55
C PRO A 154 -1.34 -7.99 -38.65
N GLN A 155 -1.80 -7.36 -39.74
CA GLN A 155 -0.92 -6.85 -40.79
C GLN A 155 -0.43 -5.42 -40.44
N PRO A 156 0.86 -5.07 -40.69
CA PRO A 156 1.91 -5.90 -41.30
C PRO A 156 2.60 -6.86 -40.33
N GLY A 157 2.37 -6.68 -39.03
CA GLY A 157 2.80 -7.59 -37.96
C GLY A 157 2.26 -7.10 -36.60
N PRO A 158 2.13 -7.98 -35.58
CA PRO A 158 1.57 -7.61 -34.28
C PRO A 158 2.29 -6.45 -33.57
N ALA A 159 3.62 -6.45 -33.56
CA ALA A 159 4.40 -5.41 -32.88
C ALA A 159 4.30 -4.07 -33.63
N VAL A 160 4.45 -4.08 -34.95
CA VAL A 160 4.27 -2.89 -35.80
C VAL A 160 2.86 -2.33 -35.65
N PHE A 161 1.85 -3.19 -35.63
CA PHE A 161 0.45 -2.79 -35.47
C PHE A 161 0.23 -2.01 -34.17
N ILE A 162 0.85 -2.45 -33.07
CA ILE A 162 0.75 -1.76 -31.79
C ILE A 162 1.49 -0.41 -31.80
N VAL A 163 2.68 -0.32 -32.40
CA VAL A 163 3.38 0.96 -32.52
C VAL A 163 2.57 1.96 -33.37
N ARG A 164 1.91 1.48 -34.43
CA ARG A 164 0.96 2.29 -35.23
C ARG A 164 -0.28 2.70 -34.44
N CYS A 165 -0.77 1.85 -33.53
CA CYS A 165 -1.83 2.24 -32.60
C CYS A 165 -1.37 3.44 -31.76
N LEU A 166 -0.15 3.39 -31.20
CA LEU A 166 0.37 4.49 -30.38
C LEU A 166 0.42 5.80 -31.16
N TYR A 167 0.91 5.82 -32.40
CA TYR A 167 0.90 7.01 -33.27
C TYR A 167 -0.46 7.69 -33.42
N VAL A 168 -1.53 6.91 -33.50
CA VAL A 168 -2.89 7.40 -33.74
C VAL A 168 -3.61 7.75 -32.43
N LEU A 169 -3.19 7.15 -31.33
CA LEU A 169 -3.88 7.23 -30.05
C LEU A 169 -4.09 8.66 -29.51
N PRO A 170 -3.17 9.63 -29.69
CA PRO A 170 -3.39 11.02 -29.29
C PRO A 170 -4.60 11.70 -29.93
N VAL A 171 -5.12 11.17 -31.06
CA VAL A 171 -6.36 11.66 -31.69
C VAL A 171 -7.58 11.40 -30.80
N PHE A 172 -7.49 10.50 -29.81
CA PHE A 172 -8.58 10.14 -28.91
C PHE A 172 -8.46 10.89 -27.55
N GLU A 173 -8.73 12.20 -27.58
CA GLU A 173 -8.48 13.20 -26.53
C GLU A 173 -8.74 12.77 -25.06
N SER A 174 -9.90 12.19 -24.71
CA SER A 174 -10.33 12.11 -23.30
C SER A 174 -9.98 10.83 -22.52
N HIS A 175 -9.40 9.81 -23.16
CA HIS A 175 -9.10 8.52 -22.52
C HIS A 175 -7.70 7.96 -22.86
N ALA A 176 -6.87 8.75 -23.54
CA ALA A 176 -5.61 8.32 -24.14
C ALA A 176 -4.62 7.65 -23.15
N ASP A 177 -4.50 8.14 -21.91
CA ASP A 177 -3.46 7.66 -20.99
C ASP A 177 -3.69 6.22 -20.52
N GLY A 178 -4.95 5.88 -20.20
CA GLY A 178 -5.32 4.52 -19.80
C GLY A 178 -5.14 3.52 -20.94
N PHE A 179 -5.56 3.88 -22.16
CA PHE A 179 -5.43 3.02 -23.33
C PHE A 179 -3.98 2.87 -23.77
N SER A 180 -3.17 3.94 -23.71
CA SER A 180 -1.74 3.87 -23.98
C SER A 180 -1.03 2.85 -23.08
N HIS A 181 -1.32 2.85 -21.78
CA HIS A 181 -0.78 1.84 -20.86
C HIS A 181 -1.23 0.42 -21.20
N LEU A 182 -2.50 0.25 -21.59
CA LEU A 182 -3.04 -1.05 -22.00
C LEU A 182 -2.32 -1.60 -23.24
N ILE A 183 -2.16 -0.75 -24.25
CA ILE A 183 -1.53 -1.06 -25.54
C ILE A 183 -0.05 -1.37 -25.37
N VAL A 184 0.72 -0.53 -24.66
CA VAL A 184 2.14 -0.80 -24.38
C VAL A 184 2.33 -2.05 -23.51
N SER A 185 1.42 -2.31 -22.56
CA SER A 185 1.47 -3.53 -21.77
C SER A 185 1.23 -4.78 -22.59
N ALA A 186 0.36 -4.74 -23.59
CA ALA A 186 0.11 -5.86 -24.49
C ALA A 186 1.33 -6.12 -25.40
N LEU A 187 1.94 -5.07 -25.95
CA LEU A 187 3.20 -5.16 -26.70
C LEU A 187 4.29 -5.85 -25.88
N ARG A 188 4.53 -5.40 -24.65
CA ARG A 188 5.54 -5.97 -23.76
C ARG A 188 5.30 -7.46 -23.49
N LYS A 189 4.03 -7.89 -23.36
CA LYS A 189 3.69 -9.30 -23.17
C LYS A 189 3.95 -10.11 -24.44
N PHE A 190 3.55 -9.58 -25.59
CA PHE A 190 3.76 -10.21 -26.89
C PHE A 190 5.26 -10.40 -27.20
N LEU A 191 6.07 -9.35 -27.04
CA LEU A 191 7.50 -9.39 -27.33
C LEU A 191 8.28 -10.34 -26.40
N LYS A 192 7.83 -10.54 -25.16
CA LYS A 192 8.41 -11.56 -24.27
C LYS A 192 8.20 -12.99 -24.78
N ALA A 193 7.16 -13.24 -25.57
CA ALA A 193 6.87 -14.55 -26.13
C ALA A 193 7.54 -14.76 -27.51
N ASN A 194 7.88 -13.68 -28.23
CA ASN A 194 8.34 -13.73 -29.63
C ASN A 194 9.52 -12.77 -29.86
N THR A 195 10.73 -13.18 -29.49
CA THR A 195 11.90 -12.28 -29.40
C THR A 195 12.69 -12.04 -30.70
N ASN A 196 12.44 -12.79 -31.78
CA ASN A 196 13.24 -12.71 -33.02
C ASN A 196 12.37 -12.70 -34.30
N SER A 197 11.42 -11.79 -34.41
CA SER A 197 10.62 -11.61 -35.64
C SER A 197 11.10 -10.40 -36.45
N PRO A 198 11.01 -10.43 -37.80
CA PRO A 198 11.21 -9.23 -38.63
C PRO A 198 10.24 -8.09 -38.25
N ASP A 199 9.07 -8.44 -37.72
CA ASP A 199 8.10 -7.53 -37.12
C ASP A 199 8.67 -6.74 -35.92
N LEU A 200 9.56 -7.32 -35.10
CA LEU A 200 10.23 -6.58 -34.02
C LEU A 200 11.20 -5.52 -34.57
N LEU A 201 12.00 -5.84 -35.59
CA LEU A 201 12.94 -4.89 -36.18
C LEU A 201 12.21 -3.69 -36.80
N GLU A 202 11.12 -3.95 -37.54
CA GLU A 202 10.28 -2.88 -38.09
C GLU A 202 9.58 -2.07 -36.99
N ALA A 203 9.10 -2.74 -35.92
CA ALA A 203 8.50 -2.07 -34.78
C ALA A 203 9.51 -1.18 -34.02
N GLN A 204 10.78 -1.60 -33.90
CA GLN A 204 11.84 -0.79 -33.30
C GLN A 204 12.10 0.48 -34.12
N ASP A 205 12.17 0.37 -35.44
CA ASP A 205 12.39 1.52 -36.33
C ASP A 205 11.19 2.49 -36.27
N LEU A 206 9.96 1.98 -36.29
CA LEU A 206 8.76 2.80 -36.12
C LEU A 206 8.67 3.43 -34.72
N ALA A 207 9.10 2.72 -33.68
CA ALA A 207 9.13 3.27 -32.33
C ALA A 207 10.21 4.35 -32.18
N ALA A 208 11.35 4.21 -32.86
CA ALA A 208 12.37 5.27 -32.95
C ALA A 208 11.82 6.53 -33.62
N GLN A 209 11.08 6.35 -34.72
CA GLN A 209 10.43 7.47 -35.41
C GLN A 209 9.38 8.13 -34.51
N LEU A 210 8.54 7.35 -33.81
CA LEU A 210 7.55 7.89 -32.88
C LEU A 210 8.21 8.68 -31.77
N PHE A 211 9.29 8.13 -31.21
CA PHE A 211 10.09 8.83 -30.21
C PHE A 211 10.63 10.16 -30.73
N PHE A 212 11.22 10.17 -31.91
CA PHE A 212 11.71 11.39 -32.54
C PHE A 212 10.59 12.41 -32.76
N ASP A 213 9.44 11.99 -33.29
CA ASP A 213 8.31 12.86 -33.56
C ASP A 213 7.71 13.46 -32.27
N VAL A 214 7.68 12.70 -31.18
CA VAL A 214 7.25 13.19 -29.87
C VAL A 214 8.25 14.20 -29.31
N VAL A 215 9.56 13.92 -29.40
CA VAL A 215 10.61 14.84 -28.94
C VAL A 215 10.59 16.17 -29.71
N GLN A 216 10.29 16.15 -31.01
CA GLN A 216 10.13 17.35 -31.83
C GLN A 216 8.77 18.05 -31.66
N GLY A 217 7.84 17.45 -30.90
CA GLY A 217 6.51 18.01 -30.66
C GLY A 217 5.51 17.81 -31.81
N PHE A 218 5.80 16.94 -32.78
CA PHE A 218 4.85 16.58 -33.84
C PHE A 218 3.73 15.66 -33.35
N VAL A 219 4.01 14.84 -32.33
CA VAL A 219 3.03 13.95 -31.68
C VAL A 219 3.03 14.20 -30.18
N ILE A 220 1.83 14.30 -29.58
CA ILE A 220 1.67 14.56 -28.15
C ILE A 220 1.43 13.23 -27.42
N HIS A 221 2.41 12.78 -26.64
CA HIS A 221 2.29 11.62 -25.75
C HIS A 221 2.78 11.95 -24.35
N ASP A 222 2.21 11.29 -23.35
CA ASP A 222 2.76 11.27 -22.00
C ASP A 222 4.15 10.58 -22.00
N GLU A 223 5.12 11.23 -21.39
CA GLU A 223 6.51 10.81 -21.36
C GLU A 223 6.70 9.40 -20.76
N ARG A 224 5.88 9.01 -19.78
CA ARG A 224 5.99 7.68 -19.13
C ARG A 224 5.56 6.57 -20.07
N ILE A 225 4.62 6.85 -20.98
CA ILE A 225 4.21 5.91 -22.02
C ILE A 225 5.33 5.72 -23.02
N LEU A 226 6.01 6.82 -23.38
CA LEU A 226 7.15 6.79 -24.28
C LEU A 226 8.33 5.99 -23.69
N LEU A 227 8.67 6.20 -22.42
CA LEU A 227 9.67 5.39 -21.71
C LEU A 227 9.29 3.91 -21.68
N LYS A 228 8.03 3.59 -21.38
CA LYS A 228 7.57 2.19 -21.36
C LYS A 228 7.62 1.54 -22.74
N LEU A 229 7.40 2.30 -23.82
CA LEU A 229 7.53 1.84 -25.20
C LEU A 229 8.99 1.54 -25.52
N ILE A 230 9.88 2.49 -25.24
CA ILE A 230 11.33 2.37 -25.42
C ILE A 230 11.85 1.10 -24.71
N GLU A 231 11.48 0.91 -23.45
CA GLU A 231 11.81 -0.29 -22.67
C GLU A 231 11.20 -1.56 -23.26
N ALA A 232 9.97 -1.50 -23.80
CA ALA A 232 9.26 -2.66 -24.30
C ALA A 232 9.87 -3.20 -25.61
N VAL A 233 10.32 -2.31 -26.50
CA VAL A 233 10.93 -2.68 -27.79
C VAL A 233 12.45 -2.85 -27.73
N ASP A 234 13.07 -2.62 -26.57
CA ASP A 234 14.53 -2.56 -26.40
C ASP A 234 15.17 -1.60 -27.41
N LEU A 235 14.71 -0.34 -27.42
CA LEU A 235 15.16 0.63 -28.41
C LEU A 235 16.65 0.97 -28.20
N LYS A 236 17.44 0.89 -29.27
CA LYS A 236 18.88 1.18 -29.26
C LYS A 236 19.19 2.47 -30.00
N LEU A 237 20.38 3.01 -29.74
CA LEU A 237 20.86 4.23 -30.37
C LEU A 237 20.95 4.11 -31.90
N VAL A 238 21.20 2.90 -32.42
CA VAL A 238 21.22 2.60 -33.86
C VAL A 238 19.86 2.85 -34.52
N ASN A 239 18.76 2.51 -33.86
CA ASN A 239 17.41 2.76 -34.38
C ASN A 239 17.10 4.26 -34.43
N VAL A 240 17.53 5.00 -33.40
CA VAL A 240 17.40 6.47 -33.36
C VAL A 240 18.22 7.13 -34.47
N ASP A 241 19.43 6.64 -34.74
CA ASP A 241 20.28 7.13 -35.84
C ASP A 241 19.62 6.90 -37.20
N LYS A 242 18.97 5.74 -37.39
CA LYS A 242 18.22 5.43 -38.60
C LYS A 242 17.03 6.39 -38.79
N ALA A 243 16.25 6.64 -37.74
CA ALA A 243 15.11 7.57 -37.77
C ALA A 243 15.53 9.02 -38.08
N LEU A 244 16.66 9.46 -37.52
CA LEU A 244 17.24 10.77 -37.81
C LEU A 244 17.64 10.93 -39.28
N ARG A 245 18.18 9.88 -39.90
CA ARG A 245 18.59 9.90 -41.31
C ARG A 245 17.42 9.87 -42.30
N SER A 246 16.30 9.24 -41.94
CA SER A 246 15.11 9.15 -42.80
C SER A 246 14.26 10.42 -42.82
N SER A 247 14.43 11.30 -41.84
CA SER A 247 13.77 12.60 -41.82
C SER A 247 14.55 13.57 -42.72
N ASP A 248 14.01 13.90 -43.91
CA ASP A 248 14.51 14.82 -44.95
C ASP A 248 14.71 16.30 -44.50
N ALA A 249 15.25 16.54 -43.30
CA ALA A 249 15.64 17.86 -42.84
C ALA A 249 17.07 18.16 -43.27
N LYS A 250 17.23 18.73 -44.46
CA LYS A 250 18.50 19.23 -45.04
C LYS A 250 19.27 20.29 -44.21
N ASN A 251 18.93 20.52 -42.94
CA ASN A 251 19.55 21.55 -42.10
C ASN A 251 19.63 21.15 -40.61
N LEU A 252 20.09 19.94 -40.29
CA LEU A 252 20.67 19.71 -38.96
C LEU A 252 22.06 19.09 -39.07
N THR A 253 23.05 19.93 -38.81
CA THR A 253 24.40 19.57 -38.36
C THR A 253 24.33 18.92 -36.97
N CYS A 254 23.66 17.77 -36.84
CA CYS A 254 23.72 16.96 -35.64
C CYS A 254 24.48 15.68 -35.98
N ASP A 255 25.78 15.72 -35.74
CA ASP A 255 26.59 14.52 -35.72
C ASP A 255 26.02 13.55 -34.67
N LYS A 256 25.51 12.41 -35.14
CA LYS A 256 25.17 11.19 -34.37
C LYS A 256 23.95 11.29 -33.42
N ALA A 257 23.16 10.22 -33.37
CA ALA A 257 22.02 10.04 -32.46
C ALA A 257 22.35 10.28 -30.97
N GLU A 258 23.60 10.07 -30.57
CA GLU A 258 24.10 10.32 -29.22
C GLU A 258 23.90 11.78 -28.79
N THR A 259 24.32 12.75 -29.61
CA THR A 259 24.18 14.18 -29.32
C THR A 259 22.73 14.63 -29.24
N PHE A 260 21.87 14.04 -30.07
CA PHE A 260 20.42 14.28 -29.99
C PHE A 260 19.85 13.80 -28.65
N MET A 261 20.20 12.58 -28.23
CA MET A 261 19.77 12.01 -26.96
C MET A 261 20.31 12.80 -25.77
N GLU A 262 21.58 13.21 -25.79
CA GLU A 262 22.19 14.02 -24.74
C GLU A 262 21.46 15.35 -24.57
N LYS A 263 21.15 16.04 -25.68
CA LYS A 263 20.39 17.31 -25.63
C LYS A 263 19.00 17.11 -25.02
N TYR A 264 18.30 16.04 -25.41
CA TYR A 264 16.98 15.74 -24.88
C TYR A 264 17.03 15.38 -23.38
N ILE A 265 18.00 14.58 -22.97
CA ILE A 265 18.22 14.25 -21.55
C ILE A 265 18.58 15.50 -20.75
N HIS A 266 19.38 16.41 -21.31
CA HIS A 266 19.73 17.67 -20.66
C HIS A 266 18.48 18.53 -20.36
N GLN A 267 17.55 18.62 -21.30
CA GLN A 267 16.27 19.32 -21.09
C GLN A 267 15.44 18.70 -19.94
N HIS A 268 15.46 17.38 -19.80
CA HIS A 268 14.82 16.69 -18.67
C HIS A 268 15.49 16.97 -17.34
N ILE A 269 16.83 17.07 -17.33
CA ILE A 269 17.59 17.44 -16.12
C ILE A 269 17.28 18.89 -15.73
N GLU A 270 17.22 19.82 -16.68
CA GLU A 270 16.91 21.24 -16.43
C GLU A 270 15.47 21.44 -15.93
N SER A 271 14.52 20.63 -16.43
CA SER A 271 13.12 20.64 -16.00
C SER A 271 12.85 19.82 -14.72
N GLN A 272 13.90 19.31 -14.07
CA GLN A 272 13.81 18.48 -12.85
C GLN A 272 13.05 17.15 -13.03
N SER A 273 12.94 16.66 -14.27
CA SER A 273 12.38 15.35 -14.61
C SER A 273 13.46 14.25 -14.48
N TYR A 274 14.04 14.11 -13.29
CA TYR A 274 15.24 13.28 -13.07
C TYR A 274 15.00 11.79 -13.31
N MET A 275 13.86 11.25 -12.89
CA MET A 275 13.52 9.84 -13.15
C MET A 275 13.48 9.51 -14.64
N THR A 276 12.96 10.42 -15.47
CA THR A 276 12.93 10.27 -16.93
C THR A 276 14.34 10.34 -17.50
N ALA A 277 15.12 11.35 -17.10
CA ALA A 277 16.51 11.51 -17.52
C ALA A 277 17.35 10.26 -17.20
N VAL A 278 17.28 9.76 -15.96
CA VAL A 278 18.03 8.57 -15.50
C VAL A 278 17.59 7.31 -16.24
N SER A 279 16.29 7.16 -16.54
CA SER A 279 15.79 6.01 -17.29
C SER A 279 16.29 6.01 -18.74
N LEU A 280 16.39 7.18 -19.37
CA LEU A 280 16.96 7.33 -20.71
C LEU A 280 18.48 7.08 -20.71
N LEU A 281 19.21 7.63 -19.71
CA LEU A 281 20.64 7.39 -19.56
C LEU A 281 20.97 5.89 -19.42
N GLU A 282 20.19 5.17 -18.59
CA GLU A 282 20.32 3.71 -18.43
C GLU A 282 20.00 2.97 -19.73
N GLN A 283 18.87 3.27 -20.37
CA GLN A 283 18.44 2.58 -21.59
C GLN A 283 19.44 2.72 -22.74
N PHE A 284 19.98 3.92 -22.96
CA PHE A 284 20.92 4.19 -24.04
C PHE A 284 22.39 4.01 -23.66
N ASN A 285 22.66 3.50 -22.45
CA ASN A 285 23.99 3.26 -21.89
C ASN A 285 24.89 4.52 -21.82
N ILE A 286 24.33 5.69 -21.60
CA ILE A 286 25.06 6.97 -21.53
C ILE A 286 25.54 7.21 -20.09
N ARG A 287 26.85 7.43 -19.88
CA ARG A 287 27.47 7.52 -18.53
C ARG A 287 28.09 8.88 -18.18
N HIS A 288 28.05 9.85 -19.08
CA HIS A 288 28.78 11.12 -18.95
C HIS A 288 28.32 12.03 -17.80
N SER A 289 27.15 11.78 -17.20
CA SER A 289 26.56 12.65 -16.17
C SER A 289 27.05 12.42 -14.74
N GLY A 290 27.91 11.42 -14.50
CA GLY A 290 28.75 11.27 -13.30
C GLY A 290 28.09 11.54 -11.93
N GLU A 291 28.88 12.08 -10.99
CA GLU A 291 28.46 12.46 -9.63
C GLU A 291 27.68 13.78 -9.58
N SER A 292 27.94 14.69 -10.52
CA SER A 292 27.28 16.01 -10.55
C SER A 292 25.77 15.90 -10.72
N LEU A 293 25.29 14.94 -11.52
CA LEU A 293 23.87 14.63 -11.63
C LEU A 293 23.31 14.05 -10.33
N LEU A 294 24.07 13.17 -9.66
CA LEU A 294 23.67 12.59 -8.37
C LEU A 294 23.43 13.68 -7.33
N PHE A 295 24.38 14.61 -7.16
CA PHE A 295 24.23 15.71 -6.21
C PHE A 295 23.03 16.61 -6.54
N LYS A 296 22.82 16.94 -7.82
CA LYS A 296 21.60 17.69 -8.26
C LYS A 296 20.31 16.97 -7.85
N MET A 297 20.23 15.65 -8.02
CA MET A 297 19.05 14.87 -7.62
C MET A 297 18.82 14.90 -6.11
N ILE A 298 19.89 14.78 -5.32
CA ILE A 298 19.84 14.83 -3.85
C ILE A 298 19.42 16.22 -3.36
N GLU A 299 20.00 17.29 -3.90
CA GLU A 299 19.64 18.68 -3.58
C GLU A 299 18.15 18.97 -3.84
N ASN A 300 17.63 18.46 -4.95
CA ASN A 300 16.21 18.58 -5.32
C ASN A 300 15.31 17.53 -4.65
N LYS A 301 15.84 16.70 -3.74
CA LYS A 301 15.13 15.67 -2.98
C LYS A 301 14.49 14.57 -3.84
N ASP A 302 14.96 14.36 -5.07
CA ASP A 302 14.57 13.20 -5.89
C ASP A 302 15.47 11.99 -5.57
N PHE A 303 15.27 11.45 -4.37
CA PHE A 303 16.04 10.32 -3.86
C PHE A 303 15.85 9.05 -4.69
N ARG A 304 14.68 8.89 -5.32
CA ARG A 304 14.38 7.70 -6.14
C ARG A 304 15.20 7.71 -7.42
N ALA A 305 15.31 8.86 -8.08
CA ALA A 305 16.17 9.01 -9.25
C ALA A 305 17.64 8.84 -8.87
N ALA A 306 18.06 9.41 -7.73
CA ALA A 306 19.41 9.26 -7.19
C ALA A 306 19.79 7.80 -6.94
N GLU A 307 18.93 7.02 -6.28
CA GLU A 307 19.16 5.58 -6.05
C GLU A 307 19.24 4.79 -7.36
N LYS A 308 18.36 5.07 -8.33
CA LYS A 308 18.38 4.40 -9.64
C LYS A 308 19.67 4.70 -10.39
N TRP A 309 20.09 5.97 -10.45
CA TRP A 309 21.32 6.39 -11.11
C TRP A 309 22.55 5.76 -10.45
N ALA A 310 22.63 5.79 -9.12
CA ALA A 310 23.74 5.19 -8.40
C ALA A 310 23.83 3.67 -8.62
N SER A 311 22.67 2.98 -8.63
CA SER A 311 22.61 1.54 -8.91
C SER A 311 23.11 1.21 -10.31
N TYR A 312 22.75 2.01 -11.31
CA TYR A 312 23.21 1.84 -12.70
C TYR A 312 24.72 2.10 -12.86
N MET A 313 25.25 3.14 -12.19
CA MET A 313 26.68 3.48 -12.23
C MET A 313 27.56 2.49 -11.46
N GLY A 314 26.98 1.75 -10.50
CA GLY A 314 27.62 0.64 -9.79
C GLY A 314 28.15 1.01 -8.40
N LYS A 315 29.02 0.14 -7.85
CA LYS A 315 29.44 0.18 -6.43
C LYS A 315 30.01 1.54 -6.00
N SER A 316 30.88 2.16 -6.80
CA SER A 316 31.50 3.44 -6.46
C SER A 316 30.46 4.56 -6.24
N MET A 317 29.47 4.67 -7.13
CA MET A 317 28.43 5.69 -7.03
C MET A 317 27.47 5.42 -5.87
N LEU A 318 27.18 4.14 -5.58
CA LEU A 318 26.40 3.76 -4.40
C LEU A 318 27.13 4.13 -3.10
N CYS A 319 28.46 4.01 -3.04
CA CYS A 319 29.24 4.47 -1.89
C CYS A 319 29.13 5.99 -1.68
N VAL A 320 29.22 6.79 -2.76
CA VAL A 320 29.01 8.24 -2.70
C VAL A 320 27.61 8.57 -2.20
N LEU A 321 26.58 7.89 -2.72
CA LEU A 321 25.20 8.07 -2.28
C LEU A 321 25.00 7.77 -0.78
N VAL A 322 25.61 6.69 -0.28
CA VAL A 322 25.57 6.33 1.15
C VAL A 322 26.21 7.42 2.00
N GLN A 323 27.38 7.94 1.60
CA GLN A 323 28.07 9.02 2.32
C GLN A 323 27.22 10.30 2.36
N GLU A 324 26.57 10.68 1.26
CA GLU A 324 25.67 11.84 1.22
C GLU A 324 24.43 11.64 2.10
N TYR A 325 23.83 10.45 2.09
CA TYR A 325 22.71 10.14 2.98
C TYR A 325 23.10 10.22 4.45
N VAL A 326 24.32 9.81 4.81
CA VAL A 326 24.84 9.98 6.17
C VAL A 326 25.01 11.46 6.53
N LYS A 327 25.57 12.29 5.63
CA LYS A 327 25.70 13.74 5.83
C LYS A 327 24.34 14.42 6.06
N LEU A 328 23.31 13.97 5.35
CA LEU A 328 21.93 14.45 5.48
C LEU A 328 21.15 13.83 6.66
N ASN A 329 21.80 13.01 7.49
CA ASN A 329 21.18 12.27 8.60
C ASN A 329 20.04 11.32 8.16
N MET A 330 20.08 10.84 6.91
CA MET A 330 19.14 9.88 6.33
C MET A 330 19.56 8.42 6.57
N LEU A 331 19.82 8.08 7.83
CA LEU A 331 20.39 6.78 8.24
C LEU A 331 19.58 5.56 7.73
N LYS A 332 18.25 5.64 7.74
CA LYS A 332 17.39 4.54 7.25
C LYS A 332 17.56 4.26 5.76
N ALA A 333 17.75 5.30 4.95
CA ALA A 333 17.96 5.16 3.51
C ALA A 333 19.36 4.61 3.24
N ALA A 334 20.39 5.13 3.93
CA ALA A 334 21.75 4.62 3.88
C ALA A 334 21.82 3.13 4.24
N TYR A 335 21.21 2.74 5.36
CA TYR A 335 21.11 1.33 5.79
C TYR A 335 20.45 0.45 4.73
N GLY A 336 19.37 0.94 4.11
CA GLY A 336 18.66 0.23 3.05
C GLY A 336 19.53 -0.05 1.82
N ILE A 337 20.44 0.86 1.47
CA ILE A 337 21.40 0.66 0.38
C ILE A 337 22.51 -0.32 0.80
N ILE A 338 23.09 -0.12 1.99
CA ILE A 338 24.16 -0.97 2.53
C ILE A 338 23.70 -2.43 2.59
N LYS A 339 22.50 -2.67 3.12
CA LYS A 339 21.96 -4.03 3.29
C LYS A 339 21.64 -4.71 1.95
N ARG A 340 21.09 -3.98 0.97
CA ARG A 340 20.72 -4.55 -0.34
C ARG A 340 21.94 -4.96 -1.18
N ASN A 341 23.06 -4.26 -1.01
CA ASN A 341 24.26 -4.45 -1.82
C ASN A 341 25.42 -5.14 -1.08
N ASN A 342 25.19 -5.62 0.15
CA ASN A 342 26.19 -6.26 1.01
C ASN A 342 27.44 -5.39 1.28
N PHE A 343 27.24 -4.11 1.59
CA PHE A 343 28.33 -3.15 1.89
C PHE A 343 28.62 -3.00 3.39
N GLN A 344 28.36 -4.04 4.19
CA GLN A 344 28.55 -3.98 5.64
C GLN A 344 30.02 -3.74 6.00
N GLU A 345 30.95 -4.35 5.24
CA GLU A 345 32.40 -4.17 5.41
C GLU A 345 32.89 -2.81 4.93
N ASP A 346 32.24 -2.22 3.92
CA ASP A 346 32.61 -0.89 3.41
C ASP A 346 32.18 0.24 4.37
N PHE A 347 31.13 0.02 5.18
CA PHE A 347 30.55 1.02 6.09
C PHE A 347 30.17 0.46 7.47
N PRO A 348 31.12 -0.10 8.25
CA PRO A 348 30.83 -0.76 9.52
C PRO A 348 30.18 0.20 10.53
N ASP A 349 30.73 1.41 10.69
CA ASP A 349 30.25 2.41 11.65
C ASP A 349 28.83 2.88 11.33
N VAL A 350 28.55 3.13 10.03
CA VAL A 350 27.22 3.57 9.58
C VAL A 350 26.21 2.44 9.79
N TYR A 351 26.60 1.21 9.46
CA TYR A 351 25.76 0.03 9.64
C TYR A 351 25.40 -0.18 11.12
N HIS A 352 26.38 -0.05 12.02
CA HIS A 352 26.19 -0.13 13.46
C HIS A 352 25.26 0.99 13.98
N LYS A 353 25.55 2.26 13.64
CA LYS A 353 24.75 3.42 14.06
C LYS A 353 23.28 3.34 13.58
N CYS A 354 23.05 2.76 12.41
CA CYS A 354 21.69 2.53 11.90
C CYS A 354 20.95 1.45 12.71
N LYS A 355 21.65 0.39 13.12
CA LYS A 355 21.06 -0.63 14.01
C LYS A 355 20.74 -0.05 15.38
N GLU A 356 21.65 0.73 15.99
CA GLU A 356 21.41 1.42 17.26
C GLU A 356 20.17 2.33 17.18
N SER A 357 20.08 3.18 16.15
CA SER A 357 18.91 4.05 15.95
C SER A 357 17.60 3.25 15.83
N SER A 358 17.64 2.11 15.13
CA SER A 358 16.49 1.22 15.03
C SER A 358 16.16 0.56 16.38
N LEU A 359 17.14 0.19 17.20
CA LEU A 359 16.93 -0.39 18.53
C LEU A 359 16.34 0.64 19.48
N LYS A 360 16.90 1.86 19.51
CA LYS A 360 16.37 2.98 20.27
C LYS A 360 14.89 3.24 19.96
N THR A 361 14.54 3.26 18.67
CA THR A 361 13.14 3.43 18.24
C THR A 361 12.22 2.30 18.72
N LEU A 362 12.72 1.06 18.84
CA LEU A 362 11.95 -0.07 19.38
C LEU A 362 11.80 0.02 20.89
N ALA A 363 12.87 0.35 21.60
CA ALA A 363 12.88 0.56 23.05
C ALA A 363 11.92 1.69 23.47
N GLU A 364 11.96 2.84 22.78
CA GLU A 364 11.03 3.97 23.01
C GLU A 364 9.56 3.58 22.81
N LYS A 365 9.28 2.58 21.97
CA LYS A 365 7.93 2.04 21.73
C LYS A 365 7.52 0.93 22.72
N GLY A 366 8.43 0.50 23.59
CA GLY A 366 8.26 -0.63 24.49
C GLY A 366 8.36 -2.00 23.81
N CYS A 367 8.90 -2.09 22.59
CA CYS A 367 9.02 -3.34 21.84
C CYS A 367 10.32 -4.09 22.19
N TRP A 368 10.52 -4.40 23.48
CA TRP A 368 11.80 -4.86 24.01
C TRP A 368 12.27 -6.20 23.46
N ASP A 369 11.43 -7.23 23.45
CA ASP A 369 11.80 -8.55 22.91
C ASP A 369 12.12 -8.51 21.40
N VAL A 370 11.46 -7.61 20.64
CA VAL A 370 11.77 -7.40 19.22
C VAL A 370 13.12 -6.69 19.05
N ALA A 371 13.47 -5.80 19.97
CA ALA A 371 14.78 -5.16 19.99
C ALA A 371 15.88 -6.18 20.36
N GLU A 372 15.63 -6.98 21.38
CA GLU A 372 16.51 -8.05 21.85
C GLU A 372 16.80 -9.07 20.74
N GLU A 373 15.77 -9.55 20.04
CA GLU A 373 15.92 -10.50 18.92
C GLU A 373 16.77 -9.92 17.76
N ARG A 374 16.80 -8.58 17.59
CA ARG A 374 17.66 -7.91 16.61
C ARG A 374 19.10 -7.71 17.09
N ALA A 375 19.30 -7.64 18.41
CA ALA A 375 20.58 -7.40 19.05
C ALA A 375 21.31 -8.70 19.44
N LYS A 376 20.62 -9.82 19.62
CA LYS A 376 21.14 -11.07 20.23
C LYS A 376 22.46 -11.63 19.68
N ASN A 377 22.81 -11.31 18.43
CA ASN A 377 24.05 -11.78 17.79
C ASN A 377 25.18 -10.74 17.83
N ASP A 378 25.00 -9.63 18.56
CA ASP A 378 25.87 -8.46 18.54
C ASP A 378 25.96 -7.89 19.97
N ARG A 379 27.08 -8.16 20.64
CA ARG A 379 27.27 -7.83 22.05
C ARG A 379 27.16 -6.33 22.32
N GLN A 380 27.68 -5.48 21.43
CA GLN A 380 27.62 -4.02 21.61
C GLN A 380 26.18 -3.51 21.56
N LEU A 381 25.36 -4.09 20.68
CA LEU A 381 23.94 -3.76 20.60
C LEU A 381 23.13 -4.26 21.80
N LEU A 382 23.51 -5.40 22.38
CA LEU A 382 22.92 -5.89 23.64
C LEU A 382 23.27 -4.96 24.81
N GLU A 383 24.53 -4.57 24.95
CA GLU A 383 24.97 -3.60 25.96
C GLU A 383 24.26 -2.25 25.79
N TYR A 384 24.07 -1.78 24.55
CA TYR A 384 23.28 -0.59 24.25
C TYR A 384 21.79 -0.77 24.62
N LEU A 385 21.21 -1.96 24.41
CA LEU A 385 19.83 -2.24 24.81
C LEU A 385 19.67 -2.23 26.34
N VAL A 386 20.66 -2.73 27.09
CA VAL A 386 20.70 -2.64 28.55
C VAL A 386 20.76 -1.17 28.99
N TYR A 387 21.63 -0.37 28.38
CA TYR A 387 21.70 1.07 28.65
C TYR A 387 20.35 1.77 28.42
N LEU A 388 19.66 1.46 27.31
CA LEU A 388 18.33 2.00 27.02
C LEU A 388 17.29 1.59 28.07
N ALA A 389 17.37 0.36 28.59
CA ALA A 389 16.46 -0.12 29.64
C ALA A 389 16.73 0.59 30.99
N MET A 390 18.00 0.82 31.33
CA MET A 390 18.41 1.60 32.51
C MET A 390 17.89 3.04 32.44
N GLU A 391 18.12 3.73 31.31
CA GLU A 391 17.64 5.11 31.09
C GLU A 391 16.10 5.22 31.14
N ALA A 392 15.40 4.15 30.75
CA ALA A 392 13.95 4.08 30.80
C ALA A 392 13.39 3.64 32.19
N GLY A 393 14.27 3.33 33.15
CA GLY A 393 13.89 2.91 34.50
C GLY A 393 13.33 1.48 34.60
N TYR A 394 13.63 0.59 33.65
CA TYR A 394 13.18 -0.81 33.65
C TYR A 394 14.25 -1.73 34.27
N SER A 395 14.44 -1.64 35.58
CA SER A 395 15.45 -2.43 36.31
C SER A 395 15.26 -3.94 36.12
N GLU A 396 14.01 -4.41 36.09
CA GLU A 396 13.69 -5.82 35.86
C GLU A 396 14.13 -6.31 34.47
N LYS A 397 14.04 -5.45 33.44
CA LYS A 397 14.48 -5.79 32.09
C LYS A 397 16.00 -5.74 31.97
N VAL A 398 16.66 -4.84 32.72
CA VAL A 398 18.12 -4.79 32.84
C VAL A 398 18.65 -6.10 33.41
N ASP A 399 18.10 -6.54 34.55
CA ASP A 399 18.51 -7.79 35.20
C ASP A 399 18.27 -8.99 34.28
N GLU A 400 17.11 -9.06 33.62
CA GLU A 400 16.77 -10.12 32.65
C GLU A 400 17.78 -10.20 31.50
N LEU A 401 18.15 -9.06 30.90
CA LEU A 401 19.11 -9.01 29.78
C LEU A 401 20.52 -9.37 30.24
N CYS A 402 20.96 -8.86 31.39
CA CYS A 402 22.28 -9.14 31.93
C CYS A 402 22.44 -10.62 32.28
N GLU A 403 21.44 -11.24 32.91
CA GLU A 403 21.46 -12.67 33.24
C GLU A 403 21.41 -13.53 31.97
N ARG A 404 20.48 -13.28 31.06
CA ARG A 404 20.28 -14.06 29.83
C ARG A 404 21.51 -14.10 28.93
N TYR A 405 22.26 -13.00 28.86
CA TYR A 405 23.41 -12.86 27.97
C TYR A 405 24.76 -12.80 28.70
N SER A 406 24.79 -13.02 30.02
CA SER A 406 26.00 -12.95 30.84
C SER A 406 26.77 -11.63 30.62
N LEU A 407 26.07 -10.51 30.73
CA LEU A 407 26.64 -9.17 30.58
C LEU A 407 27.13 -8.66 31.95
N GLU A 408 28.40 -8.27 32.02
CA GLU A 408 29.05 -7.76 33.23
C GLU A 408 29.25 -6.24 33.16
N GLY A 409 29.40 -5.58 34.31
CA GLY A 409 29.70 -4.14 34.40
C GLY A 409 28.50 -3.21 34.54
N PHE A 410 27.27 -3.72 34.38
CA PHE A 410 26.05 -3.01 34.75
C PHE A 410 25.79 -3.23 36.25
N VAL A 411 26.14 -2.23 37.06
CA VAL A 411 25.92 -2.28 38.51
C VAL A 411 24.44 -2.51 38.77
N LYS A 412 24.09 -3.57 39.53
CA LYS A 412 22.75 -3.73 40.10
C LYS A 412 22.38 -2.42 40.74
N ALA A 413 21.45 -1.67 40.16
CA ALA A 413 21.02 -0.41 40.72
C ALA A 413 20.50 -0.70 42.12
N LYS A 414 21.32 -0.43 43.15
CA LYS A 414 20.79 -0.13 44.47
C LYS A 414 19.82 1.03 44.23
N GLU A 415 18.61 0.87 44.75
CA GLU A 415 17.50 1.81 44.66
C GLU A 415 18.00 3.25 44.46
N PRO A 416 17.63 3.92 43.36
CA PRO A 416 18.04 5.30 43.17
C PRO A 416 17.49 6.12 44.34
N GLU A 417 18.36 6.88 44.98
CA GLU A 417 17.95 7.97 45.86
C GLU A 417 16.91 8.82 45.11
N VAL A 418 15.75 8.97 45.75
CA VAL A 418 14.52 9.55 45.22
C VAL A 418 14.77 10.88 44.49
N HIS A 419 14.83 10.83 43.15
CA HIS A 419 14.55 12.00 42.32
C HIS A 419 13.02 12.17 42.21
N PRO A 420 12.41 13.25 42.73
CA PRO A 420 10.97 13.25 43.07
C PRO A 420 9.96 13.29 41.90
N LEU A 421 10.34 13.03 40.64
CA LEU A 421 9.43 13.16 39.49
C LEU A 421 9.58 12.07 38.41
N GLU A 422 10.33 10.99 38.68
CA GLU A 422 10.53 9.91 37.73
C GLU A 422 9.34 8.93 37.68
N SER A 423 9.10 8.41 36.48
CA SER A 423 7.93 7.67 36.02
C SER A 423 7.58 6.43 36.85
N ARG A 424 6.71 6.60 37.85
CA ARG A 424 6.05 5.49 38.54
C ARG A 424 5.11 4.73 37.60
N TYR A 425 5.20 3.40 37.58
CA TYR A 425 4.26 2.52 36.92
C TYR A 425 3.13 2.10 37.87
N LEU A 426 1.96 1.83 37.32
CA LEU A 426 0.79 1.34 38.04
C LEU A 426 0.93 -0.16 38.30
N HIS A 427 0.63 -0.60 39.51
CA HIS A 427 0.63 -2.01 39.90
C HIS A 427 -0.76 -2.51 40.28
N LEU A 428 -1.01 -3.81 40.11
CA LEU A 428 -2.33 -4.43 40.39
C LEU A 428 -2.81 -4.25 41.83
N HIS A 429 -1.89 -4.26 42.82
CA HIS A 429 -2.26 -4.08 44.22
C HIS A 429 -2.85 -2.68 44.51
N GLU A 430 -2.55 -1.68 43.68
CA GLU A 430 -3.15 -0.34 43.77
C GLU A 430 -4.60 -0.30 43.27
N LEU A 431 -5.01 -1.32 42.52
CA LEU A 431 -6.33 -1.44 41.91
C LEU A 431 -7.26 -2.38 42.68
N PHE A 432 -6.83 -2.89 43.84
CA PHE A 432 -7.63 -3.75 44.73
C PHE A 432 -8.21 -5.00 44.03
N ILE A 433 -7.41 -5.60 43.16
CA ILE A 433 -7.67 -6.93 42.58
C ILE A 433 -7.37 -8.00 43.61
N ASP A 434 -8.31 -8.92 43.78
CA ASP A 434 -8.26 -10.00 44.75
C ASP A 434 -7.44 -11.18 44.21
N ASP A 435 -7.55 -11.49 42.91
CA ASP A 435 -6.89 -12.66 42.31
C ASP A 435 -6.63 -12.55 40.79
N ILE A 436 -5.61 -13.27 40.32
CA ILE A 436 -5.30 -13.51 38.90
C ILE A 436 -5.42 -15.02 38.64
N VAL A 437 -6.44 -15.40 37.86
CA VAL A 437 -6.77 -16.81 37.60
C VAL A 437 -6.32 -17.21 36.20
N TRP A 438 -5.38 -18.15 36.12
CA TRP A 438 -5.01 -18.82 34.87
C TRP A 438 -6.04 -19.87 34.50
N VAL A 439 -6.52 -19.85 33.25
CA VAL A 439 -7.61 -20.69 32.77
C VAL A 439 -7.17 -21.47 31.55
N ASP A 440 -6.94 -22.77 31.74
CA ASP A 440 -6.35 -23.64 30.72
C ASP A 440 -6.95 -25.06 30.72
N GLU A 441 -8.06 -25.27 31.42
CA GLU A 441 -8.81 -26.54 31.50
C GLU A 441 -10.32 -26.31 31.38
N ALA A 442 -11.08 -27.36 31.06
CA ALA A 442 -12.53 -27.28 30.89
C ALA A 442 -13.25 -26.72 32.13
N ASP A 443 -12.90 -27.24 33.31
CA ASP A 443 -13.58 -26.89 34.56
C ASP A 443 -13.26 -25.46 34.99
N SER A 444 -12.00 -25.03 34.85
CA SER A 444 -11.60 -23.65 35.14
C SER A 444 -12.26 -22.67 34.16
N LEU A 445 -12.37 -23.05 32.88
CA LEU A 445 -13.07 -22.28 31.85
C LEU A 445 -14.56 -22.09 32.17
N GLN A 446 -15.25 -23.15 32.59
CA GLN A 446 -16.67 -23.05 32.95
C GLN A 446 -16.89 -22.22 34.23
N LYS A 447 -16.02 -22.37 35.24
CA LYS A 447 -16.05 -21.57 36.46
C LYS A 447 -15.83 -20.08 36.18
N ALA A 448 -14.79 -19.75 35.41
CA ALA A 448 -14.51 -18.39 34.97
C ALA A 448 -15.68 -17.79 34.18
N THR A 449 -16.27 -18.58 33.27
CA THR A 449 -17.45 -18.15 32.48
C THR A 449 -18.62 -17.79 33.39
N SER A 450 -18.94 -18.65 34.36
CA SER A 450 -20.06 -18.44 35.29
C SER A 450 -19.86 -17.20 36.16
N TYR A 451 -18.62 -16.94 36.59
CA TYR A 451 -18.26 -15.71 37.30
C TYR A 451 -18.45 -14.47 36.42
N ILE A 452 -17.94 -14.50 35.19
CA ILE A 452 -18.00 -13.38 34.24
C ILE A 452 -19.43 -13.05 33.84
N GLU A 453 -20.32 -14.05 33.71
CA GLU A 453 -21.75 -13.81 33.45
C GLU A 453 -22.48 -13.10 34.60
N GLY A 454 -21.97 -13.20 35.83
CA GLY A 454 -22.47 -12.43 36.97
C GLY A 454 -22.04 -10.96 36.95
N CYS A 455 -21.06 -10.60 36.11
CA CYS A 455 -20.51 -9.26 36.03
C CYS A 455 -21.30 -8.39 35.03
N LYS A 456 -21.52 -7.12 35.37
CA LYS A 456 -22.17 -6.14 34.47
C LYS A 456 -21.19 -5.52 33.46
N VAL A 457 -19.94 -5.37 33.87
CA VAL A 457 -18.88 -4.70 33.12
C VAL A 457 -17.61 -5.53 33.27
N VAL A 458 -16.89 -5.75 32.18
CA VAL A 458 -15.58 -6.41 32.18
C VAL A 458 -14.62 -5.71 31.21
N GLY A 459 -13.35 -5.66 31.57
CA GLY A 459 -12.27 -5.28 30.67
C GLY A 459 -11.78 -6.48 29.86
N VAL A 460 -11.43 -6.27 28.59
CA VAL A 460 -10.92 -7.31 27.69
C VAL A 460 -9.71 -6.81 26.92
N ASP A 461 -8.71 -7.69 26.80
CA ASP A 461 -7.51 -7.46 25.99
C ASP A 461 -6.99 -8.79 25.41
N CYS A 462 -6.00 -8.77 24.51
CA CYS A 462 -5.44 -9.97 23.90
C CYS A 462 -3.93 -9.83 23.68
N GLU A 463 -3.22 -10.96 23.76
CA GLU A 463 -1.78 -10.98 23.54
C GLU A 463 -1.32 -12.13 22.65
N TRP A 464 -0.27 -11.88 21.86
CA TRP A 464 0.32 -12.84 20.94
C TRP A 464 1.80 -12.59 20.70
N LYS A 465 2.54 -13.65 20.38
CA LYS A 465 3.95 -13.55 20.00
C LYS A 465 4.15 -12.59 18.82
N PRO A 466 5.10 -11.65 18.88
CA PRO A 466 5.35 -10.73 17.78
C PRO A 466 5.99 -11.45 16.58
N ASN A 467 5.83 -10.86 15.39
CA ASN A 467 6.58 -11.25 14.21
C ASN A 467 7.94 -10.54 14.17
N TYR A 468 9.00 -11.28 14.51
CA TYR A 468 10.37 -10.77 14.48
C TYR A 468 10.89 -10.53 13.06
N VAL A 469 10.36 -11.27 12.07
CA VAL A 469 10.71 -11.14 10.65
C VAL A 469 9.56 -10.48 9.88
N LYS A 470 9.89 -9.43 9.13
CA LYS A 470 8.91 -8.70 8.32
C LYS A 470 8.42 -9.59 7.17
N GLY A 471 7.10 -9.71 7.03
CA GLY A 471 6.46 -10.52 5.98
C GLY A 471 6.12 -11.94 6.41
N SER A 472 6.47 -12.35 7.63
CA SER A 472 6.00 -13.61 8.21
C SER A 472 4.49 -13.62 8.38
N LYS A 473 3.91 -14.83 8.33
CA LYS A 473 2.49 -15.06 8.66
C LYS A 473 2.20 -14.53 10.07
N GLY A 474 1.03 -13.95 10.29
CA GLY A 474 0.61 -13.52 11.64
C GLY A 474 0.57 -14.69 12.61
N ASN A 475 1.12 -14.51 13.82
CA ASN A 475 0.98 -15.48 14.91
C ASN A 475 -0.45 -15.48 15.44
N LYS A 476 -0.88 -16.60 16.00
CA LYS A 476 -2.21 -16.73 16.61
C LYS A 476 -2.28 -15.94 17.92
N VAL A 477 -3.49 -15.51 18.29
CA VAL A 477 -3.74 -14.97 19.64
C VAL A 477 -3.42 -16.05 20.67
N SER A 478 -2.46 -15.80 21.56
CA SER A 478 -1.98 -16.79 22.52
C SER A 478 -2.84 -16.82 23.79
N ILE A 479 -3.25 -15.65 24.26
CA ILE A 479 -4.12 -15.49 25.44
C ILE A 479 -5.14 -14.37 25.21
N ILE A 480 -6.28 -14.48 25.91
CA ILE A 480 -7.25 -13.39 26.08
C ILE A 480 -7.40 -13.14 27.57
N GLN A 481 -7.42 -11.87 27.98
CA GLN A 481 -7.63 -11.46 29.35
C GLN A 481 -9.02 -10.91 29.52
N ILE A 482 -9.71 -11.28 30.61
CA ILE A 482 -11.00 -10.73 30.99
C ILE A 482 -10.97 -10.37 32.46
N ALA A 483 -11.15 -9.09 32.76
CA ALA A 483 -11.10 -8.59 34.13
C ALA A 483 -12.46 -8.05 34.59
N SER A 484 -12.88 -8.45 35.79
CA SER A 484 -13.91 -7.75 36.55
C SER A 484 -13.26 -6.64 37.39
N GLU A 485 -14.03 -6.03 38.29
CA GLU A 485 -13.50 -5.11 39.30
C GLU A 485 -12.59 -5.80 40.33
N LYS A 486 -12.67 -7.13 40.46
CA LYS A 486 -12.02 -7.89 41.53
C LYS A 486 -11.13 -9.03 41.08
N VAL A 487 -11.39 -9.62 39.92
CA VAL A 487 -10.66 -10.80 39.47
C VAL A 487 -10.27 -10.63 38.01
N ALA A 488 -9.02 -10.96 37.67
CA ALA A 488 -8.54 -11.02 36.31
C ALA A 488 -8.39 -12.48 35.87
N PHE A 489 -9.05 -12.87 34.79
CA PHE A 489 -8.91 -14.19 34.18
C PHE A 489 -8.00 -14.11 32.97
N ILE A 490 -7.04 -15.02 32.86
CA ILE A 490 -6.16 -15.15 31.70
C ILE A 490 -6.40 -16.51 31.07
N PHE A 491 -6.99 -16.52 29.88
CA PHE A 491 -7.36 -17.75 29.18
C PHE A 491 -6.26 -18.19 28.21
N ASP A 492 -5.78 -19.42 28.37
CA ASP A 492 -4.84 -20.05 27.44
C ASP A 492 -5.55 -20.51 26.17
N LEU A 493 -5.67 -19.62 25.18
CA LEU A 493 -6.37 -19.96 23.94
C LEU A 493 -5.67 -21.04 23.13
N ILE A 494 -4.36 -21.21 23.29
CA ILE A 494 -3.61 -22.27 22.57
C ILE A 494 -4.08 -23.63 23.10
N LYS A 495 -3.94 -23.86 24.41
CA LYS A 495 -4.31 -25.13 25.03
C LYS A 495 -5.82 -25.38 24.96
N LEU A 496 -6.65 -24.40 25.30
CA LEU A 496 -8.11 -24.57 25.30
C LEU A 496 -8.68 -24.86 23.91
N TYR A 497 -8.09 -24.30 22.84
CA TYR A 497 -8.52 -24.59 21.48
C TYR A 497 -8.17 -26.01 21.04
N ASP A 498 -7.01 -26.51 21.45
CA ASP A 498 -6.56 -27.86 21.09
C ASP A 498 -7.28 -28.93 21.94
N ASP A 499 -7.46 -28.68 23.24
CA ASP A 499 -8.01 -29.66 24.17
C ASP A 499 -9.55 -29.66 24.20
N VAL A 500 -10.19 -28.49 24.22
CA VAL A 500 -11.63 -28.33 24.49
C VAL A 500 -12.34 -27.30 23.60
N PRO A 501 -12.21 -27.38 22.25
CA PRO A 501 -12.68 -26.33 21.32
C PRO A 501 -14.18 -26.04 21.41
N GLU A 502 -15.02 -27.06 21.63
CA GLU A 502 -16.48 -26.88 21.73
C GLU A 502 -16.89 -26.17 23.03
N ILE A 503 -16.22 -26.49 24.14
CA ILE A 503 -16.46 -25.81 25.42
C ILE A 503 -15.98 -24.36 25.32
N LEU A 504 -14.79 -24.15 24.75
CA LEU A 504 -14.25 -22.82 24.45
C LEU A 504 -15.22 -21.98 23.61
N ASN A 505 -15.75 -22.54 22.52
CA ASN A 505 -16.71 -21.88 21.66
C ASN A 505 -17.96 -21.45 22.43
N ASN A 506 -18.56 -22.37 23.19
CA ASN A 506 -19.78 -22.10 23.96
C ASN A 506 -19.56 -21.06 25.06
N CYS A 507 -18.45 -21.13 25.79
CA CYS A 507 -18.09 -20.19 26.84
C CYS A 507 -17.89 -18.76 26.29
N PHE A 508 -17.13 -18.60 25.20
CA PHE A 508 -16.90 -17.28 24.63
C PHE A 508 -18.14 -16.72 23.90
N ILE A 509 -19.04 -17.57 23.38
CA ILE A 509 -20.37 -17.10 22.92
C ILE A 509 -21.12 -16.47 24.09
N ARG A 510 -21.20 -17.16 25.24
CA ARG A 510 -21.88 -16.67 26.44
C ARG A 510 -21.29 -15.37 26.98
N ILE A 511 -19.99 -15.13 26.80
CA ILE A 511 -19.33 -13.90 27.25
C ILE A 511 -19.44 -12.78 26.21
N LEU A 512 -18.89 -13.00 25.00
CA LEU A 512 -18.73 -11.96 23.99
C LEU A 512 -20.04 -11.54 23.35
N GLN A 513 -21.00 -12.46 23.22
CA GLN A 513 -22.30 -12.21 22.59
C GLN A 513 -23.41 -11.93 23.61
N SER A 514 -23.09 -11.86 24.90
CA SER A 514 -24.09 -11.50 25.91
C SER A 514 -24.45 -10.01 25.85
N PRO A 515 -25.75 -9.67 25.75
CA PRO A 515 -26.26 -8.31 25.88
C PRO A 515 -26.44 -7.88 27.34
N ARG A 516 -25.93 -8.65 28.31
CA ARG A 516 -25.96 -8.29 29.74
C ARG A 516 -24.61 -7.79 30.25
N ILE A 517 -23.54 -8.08 29.50
CA ILE A 517 -22.17 -7.79 29.89
C ILE A 517 -21.64 -6.71 28.95
N LEU A 518 -21.28 -5.55 29.52
CA LEU A 518 -20.54 -4.51 28.80
C LEU A 518 -19.06 -4.90 28.76
N LYS A 519 -18.52 -5.14 27.56
CA LYS A 519 -17.09 -5.41 27.35
C LYS A 519 -16.39 -4.10 27.07
N LEU A 520 -15.34 -3.79 27.82
CA LEU A 520 -14.50 -2.63 27.64
C LEU A 520 -13.20 -3.07 26.99
N GLY A 521 -12.84 -2.46 25.86
CA GLY A 521 -11.60 -2.74 25.16
C GLY A 521 -10.86 -1.45 24.80
N TYR A 522 -9.60 -1.55 24.40
CA TYR A 522 -8.85 -0.41 23.85
C TYR A 522 -8.40 -0.72 22.43
N ASN A 523 -9.09 -0.19 21.43
CA ASN A 523 -8.93 -0.59 20.02
C ASN A 523 -9.16 -2.10 19.77
N PHE A 524 -10.03 -2.71 20.58
CA PHE A 524 -10.30 -4.16 20.61
C PHE A 524 -10.92 -4.74 19.34
N GLN A 525 -11.39 -3.89 18.42
CA GLN A 525 -11.84 -4.34 17.09
C GLN A 525 -10.68 -4.98 16.30
N CYS A 526 -9.45 -4.49 16.49
CA CYS A 526 -8.26 -5.11 15.90
C CYS A 526 -8.01 -6.51 16.49
N ASP A 527 -8.19 -6.67 17.79
CA ASP A 527 -7.99 -7.95 18.49
C ASP A 527 -9.05 -8.97 18.08
N MET A 528 -10.31 -8.55 17.94
CA MET A 528 -11.39 -9.40 17.42
C MET A 528 -11.09 -9.92 16.01
N HIS A 529 -10.54 -9.08 15.13
CA HIS A 529 -10.10 -9.52 13.81
C HIS A 529 -8.96 -10.55 13.91
N GLN A 530 -7.99 -10.34 14.80
CA GLN A 530 -6.88 -11.27 15.02
C GLN A 530 -7.37 -12.61 15.61
N LEU A 531 -8.30 -12.59 16.57
CA LEU A 531 -8.97 -13.77 17.14
C LEU A 531 -9.70 -14.56 16.06
N GLY A 532 -10.53 -13.91 15.26
CA GLY A 532 -11.27 -14.54 14.16
C GLY A 532 -10.35 -15.17 13.11
N HIS A 533 -9.20 -14.54 12.82
CA HIS A 533 -8.19 -15.11 11.92
C HIS A 533 -7.42 -16.29 12.56
N SER A 534 -7.16 -16.24 13.87
CA SER A 534 -6.42 -17.26 14.61
C SER A 534 -7.20 -18.57 14.75
N TYR A 535 -8.51 -18.44 14.99
CA TYR A 535 -9.40 -19.53 15.36
C TYR A 535 -10.64 -19.58 14.46
N GLN A 536 -10.43 -19.61 13.14
CA GLN A 536 -11.47 -19.49 12.11
C GLN A 536 -12.61 -20.53 12.23
N LYS A 537 -12.33 -21.68 12.86
CA LYS A 537 -13.30 -22.74 13.11
C LYS A 537 -14.28 -22.41 14.24
N LEU A 538 -13.94 -21.50 15.15
CA LEU A 538 -14.81 -21.11 16.24
C LEU A 538 -15.73 -19.95 15.82
N ASP A 539 -17.00 -20.05 16.18
CA ASP A 539 -17.99 -19.01 15.90
C ASP A 539 -17.99 -17.90 16.96
N CYS A 540 -17.47 -18.19 18.15
CA CYS A 540 -17.42 -17.26 19.27
C CYS A 540 -16.67 -15.95 18.97
N PHE A 541 -15.64 -15.99 18.12
CA PHE A 541 -14.81 -14.83 17.75
C PHE A 541 -15.24 -14.13 16.46
N LYS A 542 -16.39 -14.50 15.87
CA LYS A 542 -16.93 -13.84 14.67
C LYS A 542 -17.94 -12.73 14.98
N ARG A 543 -18.47 -12.72 16.20
CA ARG A 543 -19.58 -11.88 16.65
C ARG A 543 -19.34 -11.43 18.09
N TYR A 544 -19.83 -10.24 18.40
CA TYR A 544 -19.82 -9.69 19.75
C TYR A 544 -20.98 -8.72 19.93
N GLU A 545 -21.41 -8.51 21.16
CA GLU A 545 -22.42 -7.51 21.52
C GLU A 545 -21.88 -6.62 22.62
N MET A 546 -22.41 -5.40 22.80
CA MET A 546 -22.05 -4.54 23.94
C MET A 546 -20.53 -4.33 24.14
N LEU A 547 -19.79 -4.03 23.07
CA LEU A 547 -18.39 -3.65 23.16
C LEU A 547 -18.26 -2.13 23.18
N LEU A 548 -17.66 -1.58 24.22
CA LEU A 548 -17.27 -0.17 24.30
C LEU A 548 -15.76 -0.06 24.11
N ASP A 549 -15.36 0.64 23.04
CA ASP A 549 -13.97 0.97 22.79
C ASP A 549 -13.59 2.24 23.57
N ILE A 550 -12.84 2.07 24.65
CA ILE A 550 -12.39 3.15 25.54
C ILE A 550 -11.62 4.22 24.76
N GLN A 551 -10.88 3.83 23.71
CA GLN A 551 -10.15 4.80 22.89
C GLN A 551 -11.09 5.81 22.22
N LYS A 552 -12.30 5.40 21.82
CA LYS A 552 -13.27 6.28 21.16
C LYS A 552 -13.95 7.23 22.14
N VAL A 553 -14.01 6.87 23.43
CA VAL A 553 -14.57 7.72 24.47
C VAL A 553 -13.63 8.90 24.77
N PHE A 554 -12.33 8.66 24.77
CA PHE A 554 -11.32 9.70 24.98
C PHE A 554 -10.77 10.18 23.63
N ASN A 555 -11.43 11.20 23.05
CA ASN A 555 -11.16 11.74 21.70
C ASN A 555 -9.80 12.46 21.54
N GLU A 556 -8.83 12.22 22.43
CA GLU A 556 -7.51 12.85 22.44
C GLU A 556 -6.39 11.81 22.26
N PRO A 557 -5.33 12.13 21.51
CA PRO A 557 -4.19 11.25 21.36
C PRO A 557 -3.38 11.17 22.66
N CYS A 558 -3.62 10.11 23.45
CA CYS A 558 -2.91 9.87 24.71
C CYS A 558 -1.74 8.87 24.60
N GLY A 559 -1.15 8.64 23.42
CA GLY A 559 0.00 7.74 23.29
C GLY A 559 -0.28 6.26 23.62
N GLY A 560 -1.53 5.83 23.43
CA GLY A 560 -2.02 4.46 23.72
C GLY A 560 -2.66 4.33 25.11
N LEU A 561 -3.01 3.10 25.50
CA LEU A 561 -3.65 2.80 26.79
C LEU A 561 -2.81 3.33 27.97
N SER A 562 -1.49 3.09 27.95
CA SER A 562 -0.57 3.56 29.00
C SER A 562 -0.60 5.06 29.25
N GLY A 563 -0.68 5.89 28.20
CA GLY A 563 -0.70 7.34 28.42
C GLY A 563 -2.10 7.85 28.79
N LEU A 564 -3.17 7.15 28.38
CA LEU A 564 -4.51 7.40 28.90
C LEU A 564 -4.59 7.07 30.41
N VAL A 565 -4.07 5.91 30.81
CA VAL A 565 -3.97 5.50 32.22
C VAL A 565 -3.15 6.51 33.02
N LYS A 566 -2.00 6.97 32.50
CA LYS A 566 -1.22 8.04 33.15
C LYS A 566 -2.01 9.33 33.33
N LYS A 567 -2.80 9.73 32.33
CA LYS A 567 -3.61 10.96 32.38
C LYS A 567 -4.73 10.86 33.42
N ILE A 568 -5.37 9.70 33.55
CA ILE A 568 -6.59 9.53 34.36
C ILE A 568 -6.28 9.00 35.77
N LEU A 569 -5.36 8.05 35.89
CA LEU A 569 -5.01 7.36 37.14
C LEU A 569 -3.66 7.84 37.71
N GLY A 570 -2.94 8.75 37.04
CA GLY A 570 -1.71 9.38 37.52
C GLY A 570 -0.42 8.58 37.30
N ALA A 571 -0.52 7.29 36.96
CA ALA A 571 0.62 6.41 36.70
C ALA A 571 0.48 5.69 35.34
N GLY A 572 1.60 5.47 34.64
CA GLY A 572 1.60 4.76 33.35
C GLY A 572 1.61 3.24 33.52
N LEU A 573 1.50 2.51 32.41
CA LEU A 573 1.67 1.05 32.40
C LEU A 573 3.10 0.71 31.98
N ASN A 574 3.68 -0.29 32.63
CA ASN A 574 4.98 -0.83 32.25
C ASN A 574 4.84 -1.53 30.90
N LYS A 575 5.67 -1.18 29.90
CA LYS A 575 5.58 -1.71 28.53
C LYS A 575 6.54 -2.85 28.23
N THR A 576 7.29 -3.36 29.21
CA THR A 576 8.35 -4.37 28.98
C THR A 576 7.85 -5.69 28.40
N ARG A 577 6.55 -6.02 28.55
CA ARG A 577 5.97 -7.29 28.08
C ARG A 577 5.05 -7.18 26.87
N ARG A 578 4.82 -5.97 26.34
CA ARG A 578 3.93 -5.69 25.19
C ARG A 578 4.18 -6.56 23.95
N ASN A 579 5.43 -6.95 23.73
CA ASN A 579 5.82 -7.78 22.60
C ASN A 579 6.56 -9.04 23.06
N SER A 580 6.24 -9.54 24.25
CA SER A 580 6.86 -10.76 24.75
C SER A 580 6.46 -11.99 23.93
N ASN A 581 7.19 -13.08 24.08
CA ASN A 581 6.76 -14.36 23.52
C ASN A 581 5.62 -14.95 24.35
N TRP A 582 4.38 -14.60 24.00
CA TRP A 582 3.17 -15.05 24.69
C TRP A 582 2.78 -16.53 24.42
N GLU A 583 3.55 -17.25 23.60
CA GLU A 583 3.40 -18.71 23.41
C GLU A 583 4.16 -19.51 24.49
N LEU A 584 4.99 -18.87 25.31
CA LEU A 584 5.75 -19.57 26.37
C LEU A 584 4.81 -20.19 27.40
N ARG A 585 5.10 -21.41 27.85
CA ARG A 585 4.41 -22.09 28.94
C ARG A 585 5.43 -22.71 29.90
N PRO A 586 5.36 -22.45 31.22
CA PRO A 586 4.46 -21.48 31.86
C PRO A 586 4.81 -20.02 31.47
N LEU A 587 3.84 -19.11 31.57
CA LEU A 587 4.13 -17.66 31.50
C LEU A 587 4.82 -17.21 32.79
N SER A 588 5.70 -16.21 32.68
CA SER A 588 6.33 -15.64 33.87
C SER A 588 5.35 -14.79 34.69
N GLN A 589 5.64 -14.59 35.98
CA GLN A 589 4.82 -13.75 36.86
C GLN A 589 4.63 -12.33 36.29
N GLN A 590 5.68 -11.75 35.71
CA GLN A 590 5.61 -10.42 35.10
C GLN A 590 4.73 -10.38 33.84
N GLN A 591 4.68 -11.48 33.07
CA GLN A 591 3.74 -11.61 31.94
C GLN A 591 2.29 -11.69 32.43
N LEU A 592 2.03 -12.47 33.49
CA LEU A 592 0.70 -12.58 34.10
C LEU A 592 0.21 -11.24 34.65
N GLU A 593 1.06 -10.52 35.38
CA GLU A 593 0.73 -9.21 35.94
C GLU A 593 0.48 -8.16 34.86
N TYR A 594 1.34 -8.11 33.83
CA TYR A 594 1.15 -7.23 32.68
C TYR A 594 -0.20 -7.51 31.99
N ALA A 595 -0.46 -8.78 31.66
CA ALA A 595 -1.66 -9.21 30.97
C ALA A 595 -2.93 -8.88 31.78
N ALA A 596 -2.93 -9.16 33.07
CA ALA A 596 -4.05 -8.83 33.94
C ALA A 596 -4.27 -7.31 34.02
N LEU A 597 -3.20 -6.52 34.15
CA LEU A 597 -3.28 -5.08 34.30
C LEU A 597 -3.91 -4.41 33.07
N ASP A 598 -3.57 -4.82 31.85
CA ASP A 598 -4.11 -4.24 30.61
C ASP A 598 -5.64 -4.41 30.49
N ALA A 599 -6.22 -5.49 31.03
CA ALA A 599 -7.66 -5.66 31.12
C ALA A 599 -8.29 -4.91 32.33
N VAL A 600 -7.66 -4.99 33.50
CA VAL A 600 -8.18 -4.39 34.74
C VAL A 600 -8.34 -2.88 34.62
N VAL A 601 -7.34 -2.19 34.07
CA VAL A 601 -7.35 -0.72 33.98
C VAL A 601 -8.52 -0.18 33.15
N LEU A 602 -9.05 -0.96 32.22
CA LEU A 602 -10.22 -0.57 31.43
C LEU A 602 -11.46 -0.38 32.31
N VAL A 603 -11.66 -1.26 33.31
CA VAL A 603 -12.74 -1.16 34.28
C VAL A 603 -12.60 0.11 35.13
N HIS A 604 -11.39 0.39 35.62
CA HIS A 604 -11.12 1.61 36.41
C HIS A 604 -11.27 2.89 35.60
N LEU A 605 -10.83 2.91 34.35
CA LEU A 605 -11.04 4.04 33.43
C LEU A 605 -12.53 4.29 33.21
N PHE A 606 -13.33 3.23 33.05
CA PHE A 606 -14.78 3.35 32.89
C PHE A 606 -15.48 3.86 34.16
N HIS A 607 -15.10 3.40 35.35
CA HIS A 607 -15.62 3.95 36.60
C HIS A 607 -15.30 5.43 36.77
N HIS A 608 -14.11 5.88 36.33
CA HIS A 608 -13.77 7.30 36.31
C HIS A 608 -14.71 8.12 35.41
N ILE A 609 -15.07 7.61 34.22
CA ILE A 609 -16.05 8.24 33.31
C ILE A 609 -17.43 8.35 33.99
N GLY A 610 -17.85 7.29 34.69
CA GLY A 610 -19.12 7.25 35.42
C GLY A 610 -19.21 8.28 36.55
N ASN A 611 -18.14 8.41 37.35
CA ASN A 611 -18.09 9.33 38.48
C ASN A 611 -18.07 10.81 38.06
N GLN A 612 -17.35 11.15 36.97
CA GLN A 612 -17.37 12.51 36.42
C GLN A 612 -18.76 12.92 35.91
N SER A 613 -19.57 11.96 35.46
CA SER A 613 -20.95 12.21 35.01
C SER A 613 -21.92 12.50 36.15
N GLN A 614 -21.56 12.23 37.41
CA GLN A 614 -22.40 12.43 38.60
C GLN A 614 -21.94 13.60 39.49
N ALA A 615 -20.70 14.08 39.37
CA ALA A 615 -20.08 14.97 40.36
C ALA A 615 -20.02 16.47 40.00
N VAL A 616 -20.56 16.95 38.88
CA VAL A 616 -20.37 18.36 38.46
C VAL A 616 -21.69 19.06 38.10
N ASP A 617 -22.23 19.78 39.09
CA ASP A 617 -23.28 20.81 38.94
C ASP A 617 -22.74 22.22 39.30
N VAL A 618 -21.42 22.44 39.13
CA VAL A 618 -20.80 23.76 39.35
C VAL A 618 -19.88 24.12 38.17
N GLN A 619 -20.41 25.00 37.32
CA GLN A 619 -19.72 25.99 36.48
C GLN A 619 -18.30 25.67 35.98
N GLU A 620 -18.16 24.68 35.12
CA GLU A 620 -17.19 24.73 34.01
C GLU A 620 -17.74 23.89 32.86
N LYS A 621 -17.59 24.36 31.62
CA LYS A 621 -18.20 23.79 30.40
C LYS A 621 -17.75 22.33 30.18
N ASN A 622 -18.40 21.37 30.81
CA ASN A 622 -18.13 19.95 30.62
C ASN A 622 -19.15 19.34 29.66
N VAL A 623 -18.62 18.91 28.50
CA VAL A 623 -19.31 18.07 27.53
C VAL A 623 -19.67 16.77 28.23
N LYS A 624 -20.97 16.52 28.41
CA LYS A 624 -21.49 15.23 28.90
C LYS A 624 -20.90 14.13 28.01
N MET A 625 -19.94 13.34 28.50
CA MET A 625 -19.28 12.31 27.68
C MET A 625 -20.29 11.23 27.30
N GLU A 626 -20.76 11.26 26.05
CA GLU A 626 -21.81 10.38 25.52
C GLU A 626 -21.27 8.99 25.14
N TRP A 627 -20.68 8.28 26.11
CA TRP A 627 -20.03 6.98 25.90
C TRP A 627 -20.98 5.90 25.38
N LYS A 628 -22.28 5.99 25.69
CA LYS A 628 -23.30 5.02 25.23
C LYS A 628 -23.42 4.98 23.71
N SER A 629 -23.17 6.11 23.03
CA SER A 629 -23.19 6.18 21.55
C SER A 629 -22.04 5.42 20.89
N HIS A 630 -21.00 5.07 21.66
CA HIS A 630 -19.81 4.35 21.20
C HIS A 630 -19.88 2.84 21.46
N ILE A 631 -20.99 2.34 22.01
CA ILE A 631 -21.22 0.90 22.15
C ILE A 631 -21.47 0.30 20.77
N ALA A 632 -20.70 -0.72 20.42
CA ALA A 632 -20.82 -1.47 19.18
C ALA A 632 -21.28 -2.90 19.43
N SER A 633 -22.07 -3.42 18.50
CA SER A 633 -22.43 -4.84 18.38
C SER A 633 -22.21 -5.29 16.95
N GLN A 634 -21.60 -6.46 16.78
CA GLN A 634 -21.46 -7.16 15.51
C GLN A 634 -22.25 -8.46 15.60
N ILE A 635 -23.54 -8.36 15.33
CA ILE A 635 -24.47 -9.47 15.23
C ILE A 635 -24.58 -9.79 13.73
N GLY A 636 -24.41 -11.05 13.36
CA GLY A 636 -24.41 -11.44 11.95
C GLY A 636 -25.78 -11.14 11.30
N ASP A 637 -25.80 -10.25 10.31
CA ASP A 637 -26.93 -10.16 9.38
C ASP A 637 -26.86 -11.38 8.45
N THR A 638 -27.89 -12.23 8.48
CA THR A 638 -28.31 -13.03 7.33
C THR A 638 -28.86 -12.09 6.25
N LYS A 639 -28.06 -11.11 5.82
CA LYS A 639 -28.21 -10.51 4.51
C LYS A 639 -27.64 -11.52 3.55
N MET A 640 -28.49 -12.01 2.64
CA MET A 640 -28.09 -12.67 1.40
C MET A 640 -26.64 -12.34 1.06
N SER A 641 -25.78 -13.35 1.19
CA SER A 641 -24.55 -13.41 0.46
C SER A 641 -24.90 -13.18 -1.01
N ARG A 642 -24.65 -11.96 -1.52
CA ARG A 642 -24.25 -11.84 -2.92
C ARG A 642 -22.92 -12.58 -3.00
N LYS A 643 -23.03 -13.88 -3.27
CA LYS A 643 -21.93 -14.81 -3.49
C LYS A 643 -20.87 -14.13 -4.36
N LYS A 644 -19.68 -13.99 -3.81
CA LYS A 644 -18.46 -14.28 -4.57
C LYS A 644 -17.85 -15.50 -3.92
N ASP A 645 -18.36 -16.66 -4.34
CA ASP A 645 -17.70 -17.93 -4.17
C ASP A 645 -16.31 -17.83 -4.81
N VAL A 646 -15.28 -18.09 -4.02
CA VAL A 646 -13.98 -18.55 -4.52
C VAL A 646 -14.03 -20.07 -4.43
N GLY A 647 -14.14 -20.73 -5.56
CA GLY A 647 -13.84 -22.15 -5.68
C GLY A 647 -12.41 -22.30 -6.17
N PHE A 648 -11.50 -22.63 -5.25
CA PHE A 648 -10.18 -23.16 -5.53
C PHE A 648 -10.32 -24.68 -5.42
N GLU A 649 -9.86 -25.47 -6.39
CA GLU A 649 -9.09 -26.68 -6.08
C GLU A 649 -8.46 -27.34 -7.30
N ARG A 650 -7.19 -27.69 -7.12
CA ARG A 650 -6.41 -28.61 -7.93
C ARG A 650 -6.95 -30.01 -7.70
N LYS A 651 -7.08 -30.78 -8.80
CA LYS A 651 -7.20 -32.24 -8.76
C LYS A 651 -5.85 -32.84 -8.35
N SER A 652 -5.86 -33.68 -7.32
CA SER A 652 -4.90 -34.77 -7.13
C SER A 652 -5.52 -36.06 -7.65
N GLU A 653 -4.71 -36.84 -8.35
CA GLU A 653 -5.01 -38.14 -8.96
C GLU A 653 -5.39 -39.19 -7.91
N VAL A 654 -6.45 -39.96 -8.20
CA VAL A 654 -6.62 -41.34 -7.74
C VAL A 654 -7.26 -42.11 -8.90
N GLU A 655 -6.51 -43.09 -9.41
CA GLU A 655 -6.93 -44.08 -10.39
C GLU A 655 -8.11 -44.90 -9.87
N ALA A 656 -9.14 -45.07 -10.70
CA ALA A 656 -10.14 -46.12 -10.54
C ALA A 656 -10.00 -47.06 -11.73
N GLY A 657 -9.63 -48.30 -11.45
CA GLY A 657 -9.68 -49.39 -12.41
C GLY A 657 -11.10 -49.63 -12.90
N GLN A 658 -11.19 -50.18 -14.11
CA GLN A 658 -12.33 -50.97 -14.51
C GLN A 658 -11.88 -52.39 -14.91
N PRO A 659 -12.76 -53.38 -14.71
CA PRO A 659 -12.47 -54.80 -14.84
C PRO A 659 -12.67 -55.28 -16.29
N GLU A 660 -12.00 -56.36 -16.66
CA GLU A 660 -12.62 -57.61 -17.18
C GLU A 660 -11.61 -58.50 -17.91
N SER A 661 -11.76 -59.80 -17.65
CA SER A 661 -11.53 -60.94 -18.54
C SER A 661 -10.10 -61.45 -18.80
N SER A 662 -9.95 -62.74 -18.48
CA SER A 662 -8.91 -63.72 -18.87
C SER A 662 -7.77 -63.94 -17.88
#